data_AF-A0A6G2JJ65-F1
#
_entry.id   AF-A0A6G2JJ65-F1
#
_cell.length_a   1.000
_cell.length_b   1.000
_cell.length_c   1.000
_cell.angle_alpha   90.00
_cell.angle_beta   90.00
_cell.angle_gamma   90.00
#
_symmetry.space_group_name_H-M   'P 1'
#
loop_
_entity.id
_entity.type
_entity.pdbx_description
1 polymer ?
#
loop_
_entity_poly.entity_id
_entity_poly.type
_entity_poly.pdbx_seq_one_letter_code
_entity_poly.pdbx_strand_id
1 'polypeptide(L)'
;MKKTLLMATAAAWWCLVAAAIHSPPAANAQSDARSSAQTEVQPSAQVDIRADAQVTEHRLTLFHTNDLRGNIYSEDGFDEADLAENQGWENAVNRGGLAALVSMIRADAGAGGASTLVLDGGNAMGATPACDVDGCRTLFQLMDMGGYDAMVVGGHEFAYGPDTLVSRADQADFPLLGANLEIGDSVDGNGDPVYEAIAPFLLTQRSGLQIAVMGLVSSRMADDLSSVDPAALDIQDPRESLESLLAGPAGRADVRIALVNMNMNEARDLALAFPQVQLFIAGGTAAGPEPRPAEHVVRFVDGRYLVTTPGRGTHLGRLEVTFRREGGMTAISSLSPVLVPADTSLLPNLATATGSADPSGPTASVPSSALFDVTGSVPSSAPLDSAVSAVVARHRETVRMIYDVRIGRTREPIEDTGSWIADLTRTKLAADVAAVDRHALRPIRLDGEVRLRTVTRLVRDNDVLVRVSVSGRQLRAWTGRLPRAHDVVFAGYDVETGAVDGQPLNQGRTYVVAVPMILADPALIREARDFRILRDYGTRIGLRELVMAHVRGNETLDRWEGIRRGPRSVMEGSTRLNGSLSQTTLEGPADKYSRDPFLSGEESLTWLVRVAHQSTRYTPVGSISALLRTGYGRLNSNGSQREAVDRIDGELLYSLPSLPLSQFVGLDVNTVWTGDEGQKHPVVFRFKGGLRTELGSQANVRVGLALERDRVTAMNVVGVEVAPEFRTSLLPGNTLSSQARVFWGTGRRQTMSVQHFNHLRFRLLDDLAATLDANIFLHRDSDIDRAAVKFELQVGLGYDWRYYR
;
A
#
# COMPACT_ATOMS: atom_id res chain seq x y z
N MET A 1 -31.88 -9.24 31.07
CA MET A 1 -32.43 -8.21 32.00
C MET A 1 -31.41 -7.93 33.12
N LYS A 2 -31.61 -6.88 33.92
CA LYS A 2 -30.66 -6.44 34.96
C LYS A 2 -30.97 -7.02 36.36
N LYS A 3 -29.97 -7.69 36.95
CA LYS A 3 -29.45 -7.49 38.32
C LYS A 3 -30.27 -7.92 39.59
N THR A 4 -29.61 -8.78 40.39
CA THR A 4 -29.49 -8.77 41.89
C THR A 4 -30.53 -9.40 42.85
N LEU A 5 -30.04 -9.63 44.09
CA LEU A 5 -30.70 -10.02 45.38
C LEU A 5 -30.96 -11.54 45.61
N LEU A 6 -30.80 -12.14 46.82
CA LEU A 6 -30.24 -11.68 48.11
C LEU A 6 -29.96 -12.87 49.10
N MET A 7 -28.86 -12.83 49.90
CA MET A 7 -28.62 -13.58 51.18
C MET A 7 -28.73 -15.13 51.18
N ALA A 8 -28.47 -15.87 52.28
CA ALA A 8 -27.35 -15.93 53.25
C ALA A 8 -27.59 -17.15 54.20
N THR A 9 -26.61 -17.54 55.05
CA THR A 9 -26.60 -18.70 56.01
C THR A 9 -26.62 -20.11 55.36
N ALA A 10 -25.73 -21.08 55.63
CA ALA A 10 -25.06 -21.60 56.84
C ALA A 10 -25.89 -22.68 57.58
N ALA A 11 -25.37 -23.81 58.07
CA ALA A 11 -24.06 -24.51 57.94
C ALA A 11 -24.28 -26.02 58.30
N ALA A 12 -23.33 -26.96 58.44
CA ALA A 12 -21.85 -26.99 58.40
C ALA A 12 -21.34 -28.44 58.14
N TRP A 13 -20.03 -28.64 57.98
CA TRP A 13 -19.09 -29.54 58.73
C TRP A 13 -17.76 -29.51 57.93
N TRP A 14 -16.60 -29.06 58.44
CA TRP A 14 -15.69 -29.66 59.46
C TRP A 14 -15.14 -31.05 59.05
N CYS A 15 -13.82 -31.31 59.05
CA CYS A 15 -12.65 -30.45 59.38
C CYS A 15 -11.31 -31.04 58.85
N LEU A 16 -10.17 -30.44 59.28
CA LEU A 16 -8.74 -30.78 59.02
C LEU A 16 -8.11 -30.25 57.71
N VAL A 17 -6.86 -29.72 57.71
CA VAL A 17 -6.26 -28.55 58.39
C VAL A 17 -4.80 -28.39 57.90
N ALA A 18 -4.31 -27.15 57.74
CA ALA A 18 -2.90 -26.85 57.44
C ALA A 18 -2.48 -25.45 57.98
N ALA A 19 -1.18 -25.13 57.89
CA ALA A 19 -0.52 -23.86 58.31
C ALA A 19 -0.39 -23.64 59.85
N ALA A 20 0.58 -22.86 60.38
CA ALA A 20 1.75 -22.19 59.78
C ALA A 20 2.89 -21.86 60.79
N ILE A 21 4.12 -21.74 60.27
CA ILE A 21 5.19 -20.75 60.53
C ILE A 21 5.22 -20.00 61.89
N HIS A 22 6.38 -20.03 62.61
CA HIS A 22 7.16 -18.87 63.12
C HIS A 22 8.39 -19.27 63.97
N SER A 23 9.58 -18.65 63.74
CA SER A 23 10.62 -18.27 64.75
C SER A 23 12.01 -17.92 64.14
N PRO A 24 12.56 -16.73 64.46
CA PRO A 24 13.99 -16.50 64.73
C PRO A 24 14.16 -15.61 66.01
N PRO A 25 15.34 -15.02 66.40
CA PRO A 25 16.70 -15.06 65.83
C PRO A 25 17.86 -15.26 66.86
N ALA A 26 19.11 -15.06 66.38
CA ALA A 26 20.32 -14.63 67.12
C ALA A 26 21.08 -15.64 68.03
N ALA A 27 22.39 -15.50 68.32
CA ALA A 27 23.53 -14.90 67.58
C ALA A 27 24.88 -15.20 68.30
N ASN A 28 25.99 -15.28 67.57
CA ASN A 28 27.36 -14.90 68.00
C ASN A 28 28.36 -14.95 66.82
N ALA A 29 29.55 -14.35 66.93
CA ALA A 29 30.39 -13.99 65.77
C ALA A 29 31.93 -14.03 66.01
N GLN A 30 32.69 -14.02 64.90
CA GLN A 30 34.15 -13.74 64.76
C GLN A 30 35.12 -14.76 65.43
N SER A 31 36.37 -14.99 64.98
CA SER A 31 37.06 -14.91 63.67
C SER A 31 38.36 -15.80 63.77
N ASP A 32 39.42 -15.82 62.94
CA ASP A 32 39.93 -14.99 61.83
C ASP A 32 41.03 -15.72 60.98
N ALA A 33 41.50 -15.04 59.92
CA ALA A 33 42.87 -15.01 59.36
C ALA A 33 43.70 -16.29 58.99
N ARG A 34 44.11 -16.30 57.69
CA ARG A 34 45.48 -16.53 57.14
C ARG A 34 46.09 -17.94 56.94
N SER A 35 46.13 -18.30 55.64
CA SER A 35 47.33 -18.65 54.82
C SER A 35 48.18 -19.93 55.05
N SER A 36 48.26 -20.71 53.96
CA SER A 36 49.46 -21.35 53.36
C SER A 36 50.31 -22.37 54.14
N ALA A 37 50.30 -23.62 53.66
CA ALA A 37 51.50 -24.41 53.34
C ALA A 37 51.15 -25.56 52.37
N GLN A 38 52.13 -26.09 51.63
CA GLN A 38 52.02 -27.31 50.80
C GLN A 38 52.67 -28.49 51.52
N THR A 39 52.11 -29.70 51.38
CA THR A 39 52.88 -30.97 51.47
C THR A 39 52.23 -32.02 50.56
N GLU A 40 53.03 -32.96 50.05
CA GLU A 40 52.65 -33.89 48.98
C GLU A 40 52.18 -35.29 49.44
N VAL A 41 51.26 -35.86 48.64
CA VAL A 41 51.22 -37.25 48.14
C VAL A 41 51.47 -38.42 49.11
N GLN A 42 50.47 -39.32 49.19
CA GLN A 42 50.68 -40.75 48.91
C GLN A 42 49.58 -41.30 47.98
N PRO A 43 49.87 -42.31 47.13
CA PRO A 43 49.00 -42.71 46.03
C PRO A 43 48.09 -43.90 46.37
N SER A 44 46.96 -44.02 45.66
CA SER A 44 46.22 -45.28 45.52
C SER A 44 45.53 -45.39 44.15
N ALA A 45 45.65 -46.59 43.57
CA ALA A 45 44.95 -47.12 42.38
C ALA A 45 44.49 -46.13 41.28
N GLN A 46 45.23 -46.10 40.16
CA GLN A 46 44.58 -45.86 38.86
C GLN A 46 43.62 -47.03 38.58
N VAL A 47 42.32 -46.78 38.65
CA VAL A 47 41.33 -47.60 37.93
C VAL A 47 41.09 -46.90 36.60
N ASP A 48 41.66 -47.43 35.53
CA ASP A 48 41.59 -46.78 34.21
C ASP A 48 40.24 -47.03 33.54
N ILE A 49 39.18 -46.40 34.07
CA ILE A 49 37.86 -46.35 33.43
C ILE A 49 37.85 -45.26 32.34
N ARG A 50 38.81 -45.37 31.41
CA ARG A 50 38.63 -44.83 30.06
C ARG A 50 37.72 -45.79 29.29
N ALA A 51 36.42 -45.65 29.55
CA ALA A 51 35.46 -45.91 28.49
C ALA A 51 35.73 -44.85 27.41
N ASP A 52 36.53 -45.20 26.40
CA ASP A 52 36.73 -44.34 25.22
C ASP A 52 35.36 -44.07 24.61
N ALA A 53 34.87 -42.85 24.80
CA ALA A 53 33.63 -42.38 24.21
C ALA A 53 33.86 -42.32 22.70
N GLN A 54 33.45 -43.37 21.98
CA GLN A 54 33.80 -43.54 20.57
C GLN A 54 33.30 -42.37 19.73
N VAL A 55 34.24 -41.48 19.42
CA VAL A 55 34.07 -40.34 18.53
C VAL A 55 33.66 -40.87 17.17
N THR A 56 32.42 -40.57 16.80
CA THR A 56 31.82 -41.03 15.54
C THR A 56 31.47 -39.82 14.70
N GLU A 57 31.92 -39.81 13.44
CA GLU A 57 31.66 -38.74 12.49
C GLU A 57 30.63 -39.19 11.45
N HIS A 58 29.59 -38.38 11.29
CA HIS A 58 28.44 -38.65 10.44
C HIS A 58 28.29 -37.50 9.44
N ARG A 59 28.49 -37.76 8.15
CA ARG A 59 28.28 -36.75 7.09
C ARG A 59 26.83 -36.74 6.64
N LEU A 60 26.23 -35.56 6.55
CA LEU A 60 24.91 -35.30 6.01
C LEU A 60 25.03 -34.25 4.91
N THR A 61 24.51 -34.53 3.72
CA THR A 61 24.29 -33.52 2.68
C THR A 61 22.89 -32.97 2.89
N LEU A 62 22.76 -31.66 3.13
CA LEU A 62 21.47 -31.00 3.32
C LEU A 62 21.22 -30.01 2.18
N PHE A 63 20.13 -30.20 1.44
CA PHE A 63 19.61 -29.22 0.50
C PHE A 63 18.53 -28.38 1.17
N HIS A 64 18.50 -27.08 0.90
CA HIS A 64 17.41 -26.23 1.36
C HIS A 64 17.02 -25.12 0.38
N THR A 65 15.75 -24.77 0.44
CA THR A 65 15.13 -23.61 -0.22
C THR A 65 14.28 -22.85 0.80
N ASN A 66 13.74 -21.70 0.40
CA ASN A 66 12.76 -20.92 1.12
C ASN A 66 12.14 -19.90 0.16
N ASP A 67 10.99 -19.32 0.54
CA ASP A 67 10.36 -18.20 -0.17
C ASP A 67 10.25 -18.42 -1.69
N LEU A 68 9.90 -19.64 -2.11
CA LEU A 68 9.73 -19.97 -3.54
C LEU A 68 8.62 -19.14 -4.19
N ARG A 69 7.65 -18.65 -3.41
CA ARG A 69 6.64 -17.63 -3.80
C ARG A 69 5.91 -17.96 -5.11
N GLY A 70 5.60 -19.22 -5.34
CA GLY A 70 4.92 -19.71 -6.56
C GLY A 70 5.76 -19.73 -7.84
N ASN A 71 7.09 -19.56 -7.77
CA ASN A 71 7.99 -19.54 -8.93
C ASN A 71 8.35 -20.96 -9.38
N ILE A 72 7.43 -21.61 -10.10
CA ILE A 72 7.56 -23.00 -10.56
C ILE A 72 8.71 -23.18 -11.58
N TYR A 73 8.98 -22.18 -12.42
CA TYR A 73 10.00 -22.21 -13.48
C TYR A 73 10.66 -20.83 -13.63
N SER A 74 11.79 -20.75 -14.35
CA SER A 74 12.44 -19.48 -14.69
C SER A 74 11.42 -18.52 -15.33
N GLU A 75 11.40 -17.27 -14.82
CA GLU A 75 10.21 -16.46 -14.57
C GLU A 75 9.01 -16.62 -15.54
N ASP A 76 7.82 -16.90 -14.99
CA ASP A 76 6.47 -16.49 -15.43
C ASP A 76 6.11 -16.35 -16.94
N GLY A 77 6.82 -17.05 -17.83
CA GLY A 77 6.24 -17.88 -18.90
C GLY A 77 5.61 -17.22 -20.12
N PHE A 78 5.73 -15.90 -20.35
CA PHE A 78 5.07 -15.22 -21.49
C PHE A 78 5.99 -14.27 -22.28
N ASP A 79 6.29 -14.71 -23.52
CA ASP A 79 6.97 -14.04 -24.65
C ASP A 79 8.50 -13.85 -24.60
N GLU A 80 9.17 -14.45 -25.61
CA GLU A 80 10.55 -14.13 -26.01
C GLU A 80 10.67 -12.76 -26.70
N ALA A 81 9.56 -12.19 -27.19
CA ALA A 81 9.55 -10.94 -27.95
C ALA A 81 10.01 -9.72 -27.11
N ASP A 82 9.67 -9.69 -25.82
CA ASP A 82 10.04 -8.60 -24.90
C ASP A 82 11.55 -8.52 -24.63
N LEU A 83 12.31 -9.57 -24.97
CA LEU A 83 13.76 -9.65 -24.80
C LEU A 83 14.51 -8.71 -25.77
N ALA A 84 13.91 -8.36 -26.91
CA ALA A 84 14.59 -7.64 -27.99
C ALA A 84 14.66 -6.11 -27.79
N GLU A 85 13.77 -5.52 -26.98
CA GLU A 85 13.70 -4.06 -26.80
C GLU A 85 14.40 -3.54 -25.54
N ASN A 86 14.76 -4.40 -24.57
CA ASN A 86 15.32 -4.00 -23.27
C ASN A 86 16.83 -4.26 -23.15
N GLN A 87 17.62 -3.51 -23.92
CA GLN A 87 19.10 -3.59 -24.05
C GLN A 87 19.87 -3.14 -22.79
N GLY A 88 19.59 -3.76 -21.63
CA GLY A 88 20.23 -3.44 -20.35
C GLY A 88 20.14 -4.52 -19.26
N TRP A 89 19.23 -5.49 -19.39
CA TRP A 89 19.02 -6.56 -18.40
C TRP A 89 19.24 -7.98 -18.96
N GLU A 90 19.87 -8.10 -20.13
CA GLU A 90 20.03 -9.32 -20.93
C GLU A 90 20.66 -10.52 -20.16
N ASN A 91 21.43 -10.26 -19.10
CA ASN A 91 22.10 -11.29 -18.27
C ASN A 91 21.26 -11.80 -17.07
N ALA A 92 20.03 -11.32 -16.87
CA ALA A 92 19.18 -11.72 -15.74
C ALA A 92 18.15 -12.81 -16.08
N VAL A 93 17.75 -12.94 -17.35
CA VAL A 93 16.43 -13.49 -17.75
C VAL A 93 16.37 -15.02 -17.88
N ASN A 94 17.42 -15.75 -17.50
CA ASN A 94 17.52 -17.22 -17.62
C ASN A 94 17.80 -17.93 -16.28
N ARG A 95 17.40 -17.34 -15.15
CA ARG A 95 17.68 -17.86 -13.81
C ARG A 95 16.41 -18.26 -13.04
N GLY A 96 16.56 -19.27 -12.19
CA GLY A 96 15.61 -19.65 -11.15
C GLY A 96 14.50 -20.63 -11.54
N GLY A 97 13.58 -20.80 -10.59
CA GLY A 97 12.40 -21.66 -10.68
C GLY A 97 12.58 -23.01 -10.02
N LEU A 98 11.56 -23.47 -9.29
CA LEU A 98 11.56 -24.76 -8.59
C LEU A 98 11.94 -25.93 -9.51
N ALA A 99 11.50 -25.95 -10.76
CA ALA A 99 11.84 -26.98 -11.74
C ALA A 99 13.36 -27.11 -11.99
N ALA A 100 14.10 -25.99 -11.98
CA ALA A 100 15.56 -26.02 -12.11
C ALA A 100 16.19 -26.57 -10.83
N LEU A 101 15.75 -26.09 -9.66
CA LEU A 101 16.22 -26.56 -8.35
C LEU A 101 15.99 -28.06 -8.14
N VAL A 102 14.79 -28.56 -8.48
CA VAL A 102 14.41 -29.98 -8.44
C VAL A 102 15.27 -30.78 -9.41
N SER A 103 15.56 -30.27 -10.61
CA SER A 103 16.47 -30.93 -11.56
C SER A 103 17.91 -30.98 -11.03
N MET A 104 18.37 -29.93 -10.34
CA MET A 104 19.70 -29.89 -9.70
C MET A 104 19.81 -30.84 -8.50
N ILE A 105 18.76 -30.97 -7.67
CA ILE A 105 18.69 -31.96 -6.59
C ILE A 105 18.72 -33.37 -7.20
N ARG A 106 17.84 -33.67 -8.16
CA ARG A 106 17.75 -34.99 -8.81
C ARG A 106 19.01 -35.38 -9.61
N ALA A 107 19.83 -34.41 -10.03
CA ALA A 107 21.11 -34.65 -10.68
C ALA A 107 22.25 -34.95 -9.69
N ASP A 108 22.07 -34.72 -8.38
CA ASP A 108 23.03 -35.14 -7.36
C ASP A 108 22.91 -36.65 -7.11
N ALA A 109 24.03 -37.36 -7.20
CA ALA A 109 24.07 -38.82 -7.05
C ALA A 109 23.74 -39.34 -5.63
N GLY A 110 23.58 -38.44 -4.64
CA GLY A 110 23.13 -38.74 -3.29
C GLY A 110 21.68 -38.34 -2.99
N ALA A 111 20.94 -37.70 -3.90
CA ALA A 111 19.55 -37.32 -3.67
C ALA A 111 18.63 -38.54 -3.45
N GLY A 112 17.76 -38.46 -2.44
CA GLY A 112 16.98 -39.61 -1.93
C GLY A 112 17.81 -40.70 -1.21
N GLY A 113 19.12 -40.53 -1.11
CA GLY A 113 20.00 -41.43 -0.37
C GLY A 113 19.86 -41.29 1.15
N ALA A 114 20.24 -42.35 1.88
CA ALA A 114 20.15 -42.41 3.35
C ALA A 114 21.03 -41.38 4.10
N SER A 115 21.83 -40.57 3.39
CA SER A 115 22.69 -39.50 3.92
C SER A 115 22.29 -38.09 3.49
N THR A 116 21.09 -37.92 2.94
CA THR A 116 20.63 -36.66 2.34
C THR A 116 19.33 -36.19 2.98
N LEU A 117 19.18 -34.88 3.16
CA LEU A 117 17.97 -34.24 3.68
C LEU A 117 17.62 -33.02 2.81
N VAL A 118 16.35 -32.81 2.48
CA VAL A 118 15.87 -31.72 1.60
C VAL A 118 14.75 -30.96 2.30
N LEU A 119 14.91 -29.66 2.57
CA LEU A 119 13.98 -28.87 3.41
C LEU A 119 13.57 -27.53 2.79
N ASP A 120 12.33 -27.08 2.98
CA ASP A 120 11.90 -25.72 2.60
C ASP A 120 11.53 -24.84 3.82
N GLY A 121 12.06 -23.60 3.83
CA GLY A 121 11.83 -22.60 4.87
C GLY A 121 10.47 -21.88 4.83
N GLY A 122 9.53 -22.30 3.99
CA GLY A 122 8.17 -21.77 3.89
C GLY A 122 8.05 -20.56 2.98
N ASN A 123 6.81 -20.09 2.79
CA ASN A 123 6.40 -19.20 1.69
C ASN A 123 6.70 -19.83 0.31
N ALA A 124 6.44 -21.12 0.18
CA ALA A 124 6.63 -21.86 -1.06
C ALA A 124 5.53 -21.51 -2.07
N MET A 125 4.28 -21.45 -1.60
CA MET A 125 3.11 -20.96 -2.33
C MET A 125 3.22 -19.44 -2.58
N GLY A 126 2.38 -18.92 -3.48
CA GLY A 126 2.29 -17.49 -3.74
C GLY A 126 1.27 -17.18 -4.82
N ALA A 127 0.82 -15.92 -4.90
CA ALA A 127 -0.19 -15.47 -5.85
C ALA A 127 0.38 -15.29 -7.28
N THR A 128 0.97 -16.34 -7.88
CA THR A 128 1.49 -16.33 -9.27
C THR A 128 0.45 -16.90 -10.24
N PRO A 129 0.49 -16.57 -11.55
CA PRO A 129 -0.38 -17.21 -12.54
C PRO A 129 -0.18 -18.73 -12.64
N ALA A 130 1.01 -19.23 -12.25
CA ALA A 130 1.28 -20.66 -12.12
C ALA A 130 0.52 -21.29 -10.94
N CYS A 131 0.51 -20.65 -9.77
CA CYS A 131 -0.29 -21.12 -8.64
C CYS A 131 -1.80 -20.93 -8.85
N ASP A 132 -2.23 -19.82 -9.45
CA ASP A 132 -3.64 -19.45 -9.62
C ASP A 132 -4.48 -20.53 -10.38
N VAL A 133 -3.87 -21.30 -11.30
CA VAL A 133 -4.62 -22.27 -12.14
C VAL A 133 -4.97 -23.59 -11.45
N ASP A 134 -4.23 -24.00 -10.43
CA ASP A 134 -4.47 -25.26 -9.70
C ASP A 134 -4.31 -25.14 -8.17
N GLY A 135 -4.25 -23.92 -7.65
CA GLY A 135 -4.02 -23.61 -6.23
C GLY A 135 -2.65 -24.09 -5.75
N CYS A 136 -1.59 -23.85 -6.53
CA CYS A 136 -0.23 -24.34 -6.32
C CYS A 136 -0.04 -25.89 -6.32
N ARG A 137 -0.98 -26.71 -6.79
CA ARG A 137 -0.82 -28.18 -6.73
C ARG A 137 0.41 -28.68 -7.51
N THR A 138 0.69 -28.10 -8.67
CA THR A 138 1.88 -28.45 -9.46
C THR A 138 3.19 -28.06 -8.75
N LEU A 139 3.16 -27.09 -7.82
CA LEU A 139 4.32 -26.73 -7.02
C LEU A 139 4.70 -27.86 -6.05
N PHE A 140 3.73 -28.38 -5.30
CA PHE A 140 3.94 -29.52 -4.40
C PHE A 140 4.37 -30.78 -5.16
N GLN A 141 3.71 -31.09 -6.29
CA GLN A 141 4.11 -32.20 -7.17
C GLN A 141 5.61 -32.15 -7.57
N LEU A 142 6.17 -30.96 -7.75
CA LEU A 142 7.59 -30.79 -8.07
C LEU A 142 8.50 -30.91 -6.83
N MET A 143 8.03 -30.53 -5.64
CA MET A 143 8.71 -30.80 -4.38
C MET A 143 8.75 -32.32 -4.09
N ASP A 144 7.65 -33.04 -4.30
CA ASP A 144 7.60 -34.51 -4.21
C ASP A 144 8.64 -35.15 -5.16
N MET A 145 8.67 -34.70 -6.41
CA MET A 145 9.68 -35.14 -7.40
C MET A 145 11.12 -34.76 -7.04
N GLY A 146 11.32 -33.74 -6.21
CA GLY A 146 12.61 -33.34 -5.65
C GLY A 146 13.01 -34.13 -4.40
N GLY A 147 12.08 -34.91 -3.80
CA GLY A 147 12.32 -35.66 -2.57
C GLY A 147 12.48 -34.76 -1.35
N TYR A 148 11.64 -33.74 -1.20
CA TYR A 148 11.58 -32.91 0.01
C TYR A 148 11.19 -33.79 1.22
N ASP A 149 11.86 -33.60 2.35
CA ASP A 149 11.61 -34.31 3.60
C ASP A 149 10.59 -33.58 4.48
N ALA A 150 10.61 -32.25 4.48
CA ALA A 150 9.66 -31.39 5.20
C ALA A 150 9.73 -29.93 4.71
N MET A 151 8.66 -29.19 4.96
CA MET A 151 8.54 -27.74 4.73
C MET A 151 7.94 -27.10 5.98
N VAL A 152 8.37 -25.91 6.40
CA VAL A 152 7.63 -25.12 7.40
C VAL A 152 6.56 -24.26 6.71
N VAL A 153 5.40 -24.08 7.33
CA VAL A 153 4.36 -23.16 6.83
C VAL A 153 4.85 -21.70 6.96
N GLY A 154 4.51 -20.84 5.99
CA GLY A 154 4.67 -19.39 6.08
C GLY A 154 3.38 -18.65 5.74
N GLY A 155 3.44 -17.31 5.72
CA GLY A 155 2.28 -16.47 5.40
C GLY A 155 1.73 -16.68 3.98
N HIS A 156 2.58 -17.04 3.01
CA HIS A 156 2.13 -17.19 1.62
C HIS A 156 1.43 -18.52 1.32
N GLU A 157 1.51 -19.51 2.22
CA GLU A 157 0.69 -20.73 2.15
C GLU A 157 -0.81 -20.40 2.27
N PHE A 158 -1.15 -19.38 3.06
CA PHE A 158 -2.53 -18.90 3.22
C PHE A 158 -3.04 -18.04 2.04
N ALA A 159 -2.28 -17.87 0.96
CA ALA A 159 -2.67 -17.01 -0.18
C ALA A 159 -4.00 -17.43 -0.84
N TYR A 160 -4.37 -18.71 -0.75
CA TYR A 160 -5.62 -19.27 -1.28
C TYR A 160 -6.57 -19.78 -0.18
N GLY A 161 -6.41 -19.28 1.06
CA GLY A 161 -7.21 -19.67 2.22
C GLY A 161 -6.74 -20.98 2.89
N PRO A 162 -7.20 -21.27 4.13
CA PRO A 162 -6.76 -22.43 4.91
C PRO A 162 -7.14 -23.75 4.23
N ASP A 163 -8.35 -23.86 3.67
CA ASP A 163 -8.85 -25.06 2.98
C ASP A 163 -7.90 -25.51 1.84
N THR A 164 -7.30 -24.55 1.13
CA THR A 164 -6.33 -24.85 0.07
C THR A 164 -5.01 -25.34 0.66
N LEU A 165 -4.52 -24.75 1.75
CA LEU A 165 -3.31 -25.19 2.46
C LEU A 165 -3.46 -26.63 2.97
N VAL A 166 -4.58 -26.95 3.63
CA VAL A 166 -4.92 -28.31 4.07
C VAL A 166 -4.92 -29.27 2.89
N SER A 167 -5.60 -28.90 1.80
CA SER A 167 -5.60 -29.66 0.54
C SER A 167 -4.22 -29.80 -0.14
N ARG A 168 -3.17 -29.10 0.31
CA ARG A 168 -1.78 -29.33 -0.13
C ARG A 168 -0.96 -30.15 0.85
N ALA A 169 -1.18 -29.99 2.15
CA ALA A 169 -0.64 -30.90 3.15
C ALA A 169 -1.10 -32.35 2.91
N ASP A 170 -2.39 -32.54 2.61
CA ASP A 170 -2.96 -33.86 2.28
C ASP A 170 -2.47 -34.45 0.94
N GLN A 171 -1.76 -33.66 0.12
CA GLN A 171 -1.35 -34.04 -1.25
C GLN A 171 0.18 -34.11 -1.43
N ALA A 172 0.96 -33.63 -0.48
CA ALA A 172 2.41 -33.73 -0.49
C ALA A 172 2.86 -35.09 0.05
N ASP A 173 3.94 -35.65 -0.50
CA ASP A 173 4.58 -36.86 0.02
C ASP A 173 5.40 -36.58 1.32
N PHE A 174 5.37 -35.34 1.83
CA PHE A 174 6.13 -34.84 2.98
C PHE A 174 5.30 -33.93 3.90
N PRO A 175 5.54 -33.95 5.23
CA PRO A 175 4.80 -33.13 6.18
C PRO A 175 5.12 -31.63 6.04
N LEU A 176 4.07 -30.81 6.07
CA LEU A 176 4.18 -29.38 6.35
C LEU A 176 4.21 -29.19 7.87
N LEU A 177 5.07 -28.27 8.35
CA LEU A 177 5.41 -28.13 9.76
C LEU A 177 5.00 -26.77 10.34
N GLY A 178 4.56 -26.75 11.60
CA GLY A 178 4.18 -25.51 12.31
C GLY A 178 3.79 -25.73 13.77
N ALA A 179 4.75 -26.01 14.64
CA ALA A 179 4.51 -26.37 16.05
C ALA A 179 3.94 -25.26 16.95
N ASN A 180 3.91 -24.01 16.47
CA ASN A 180 3.31 -22.87 17.17
C ASN A 180 2.15 -22.24 16.37
N LEU A 181 1.59 -22.97 15.40
CA LEU A 181 0.53 -22.50 14.50
C LEU A 181 -0.69 -23.43 14.60
N GLU A 182 -1.80 -22.89 15.09
CA GLU A 182 -3.10 -23.54 15.11
C GLU A 182 -4.05 -22.79 14.17
N ILE A 183 -4.73 -23.54 13.30
CA ILE A 183 -5.81 -23.03 12.43
C ILE A 183 -7.11 -23.41 13.13
N GLY A 184 -7.98 -22.43 13.42
CA GLY A 184 -9.15 -22.60 14.29
C GLY A 184 -10.27 -23.52 13.73
N ASP A 185 -11.42 -23.55 14.41
CA ASP A 185 -12.67 -24.36 14.33
C ASP A 185 -13.16 -25.00 13.00
N SER A 186 -12.41 -24.90 11.90
CA SER A 186 -12.47 -25.79 10.74
C SER A 186 -12.36 -27.24 11.19
N VAL A 187 -13.51 -27.92 11.18
CA VAL A 187 -13.58 -29.37 11.10
C VAL A 187 -13.73 -29.77 9.64
N ASP A 188 -13.29 -30.98 9.31
CA ASP A 188 -13.45 -31.56 7.98
C ASP A 188 -14.94 -31.84 7.64
N GLY A 189 -15.19 -32.49 6.49
CA GLY A 189 -16.53 -32.87 6.07
C GLY A 189 -17.24 -33.90 6.98
N ASN A 190 -16.54 -34.52 7.94
CA ASN A 190 -17.05 -35.52 8.87
C ASN A 190 -17.21 -34.98 10.31
N GLY A 191 -16.45 -33.95 10.69
CA GLY A 191 -16.47 -33.33 12.01
C GLY A 191 -15.14 -33.40 12.77
N ASP A 192 -14.06 -33.83 12.13
CA ASP A 192 -12.74 -34.00 12.75
C ASP A 192 -11.87 -32.72 12.59
N PRO A 193 -11.15 -32.24 13.63
CA PRO A 193 -10.40 -30.99 13.56
C PRO A 193 -9.22 -30.99 12.56
N VAL A 194 -9.05 -29.88 11.84
CA VAL A 194 -8.03 -29.67 10.79
C VAL A 194 -6.56 -29.70 11.28
N TYR A 195 -6.31 -29.83 12.59
CA TYR A 195 -4.95 -29.90 13.15
C TYR A 195 -4.08 -31.05 12.62
N GLU A 196 -4.65 -32.15 12.11
CA GLU A 196 -3.85 -33.31 11.66
C GLU A 196 -2.97 -33.02 10.42
N ALA A 197 -3.30 -32.00 9.64
CA ALA A 197 -2.61 -31.68 8.39
C ALA A 197 -1.25 -30.98 8.59
N ILE A 198 -1.03 -30.28 9.70
CA ILE A 198 0.22 -29.54 9.98
C ILE A 198 0.92 -30.16 11.19
N ALA A 199 2.04 -30.84 10.94
CA ALA A 199 2.77 -31.53 11.99
C ALA A 199 3.66 -30.57 12.81
N PRO A 200 3.90 -30.81 14.11
CA PRO A 200 4.82 -29.96 14.88
C PRO A 200 6.30 -30.21 14.50
N PHE A 201 6.66 -31.46 14.19
CA PHE A 201 8.02 -31.83 13.83
C PHE A 201 8.06 -33.13 13.02
N LEU A 202 9.12 -33.30 12.22
CA LEU A 202 9.53 -34.58 11.65
C LEU A 202 10.61 -35.22 12.52
N LEU A 203 10.49 -36.53 12.79
CA LEU A 203 11.61 -37.38 13.22
C LEU A 203 12.00 -38.31 12.07
N THR A 204 13.25 -38.21 11.62
CA THR A 204 13.79 -39.03 10.52
C THR A 204 15.14 -39.62 10.91
N GLN A 205 15.58 -40.68 10.20
CA GLN A 205 16.97 -41.15 10.29
C GLN A 205 17.73 -40.86 9.01
N ARG A 206 18.91 -40.25 9.16
CA ARG A 206 19.89 -40.04 8.08
C ARG A 206 21.30 -40.24 8.62
N SER A 207 22.17 -40.86 7.83
CA SER A 207 23.58 -41.14 8.18
C SER A 207 23.81 -41.87 9.52
N GLY A 208 22.83 -42.66 9.98
CA GLY A 208 22.87 -43.33 11.28
C GLY A 208 22.59 -42.43 12.49
N LEU A 209 22.10 -41.21 12.27
CA LEU A 209 21.63 -40.29 13.30
C LEU A 209 20.11 -40.18 13.27
N GLN A 210 19.48 -40.04 14.44
CA GLN A 210 18.11 -39.54 14.53
C GLN A 210 18.12 -38.02 14.43
N ILE A 211 17.38 -37.46 13.48
CA ILE A 211 17.25 -36.01 13.25
C ILE A 211 15.82 -35.59 13.55
N ALA A 212 15.67 -34.56 14.39
CA ALA A 212 14.42 -33.82 14.56
C ALA A 212 14.45 -32.55 13.72
N VAL A 213 13.44 -32.34 12.87
CA VAL A 213 13.21 -31.09 12.14
C VAL A 213 11.94 -30.47 12.71
N MET A 214 12.05 -29.28 13.30
CA MET A 214 10.98 -28.63 14.07
C MET A 214 10.52 -27.37 13.34
N GLY A 215 9.23 -27.27 13.00
CA GLY A 215 8.67 -26.13 12.27
C GLY A 215 8.20 -25.02 13.19
N LEU A 216 8.59 -23.76 12.94
CA LEU A 216 8.13 -22.59 13.71
C LEU A 216 7.85 -21.38 12.81
N VAL A 217 6.79 -20.63 13.09
CA VAL A 217 6.43 -19.38 12.40
C VAL A 217 6.62 -18.18 13.31
N SER A 218 6.81 -16.99 12.74
CA SER A 218 6.78 -15.75 13.52
C SER A 218 5.42 -15.54 14.19
N SER A 219 5.41 -15.14 15.46
CA SER A 219 4.18 -14.76 16.18
C SER A 219 3.48 -13.52 15.61
N ARG A 220 4.09 -12.83 14.63
CA ARG A 220 3.48 -11.72 13.87
C ARG A 220 2.82 -12.13 12.56
N MET A 221 2.96 -13.39 12.12
CA MET A 221 2.47 -13.83 10.81
C MET A 221 0.98 -13.54 10.62
N ALA A 222 0.16 -13.63 11.68
CA ALA A 222 -1.27 -13.29 11.63
C ALA A 222 -1.55 -11.80 11.38
N ASP A 223 -0.70 -10.87 11.82
CA ASP A 223 -0.88 -9.43 11.56
C ASP A 223 -0.55 -9.06 10.09
N ASP A 224 0.41 -9.78 9.48
CA ASP A 224 0.82 -9.59 8.09
C ASP A 224 -0.13 -10.31 7.09
N LEU A 225 -1.00 -11.20 7.58
CA LEU A 225 -1.94 -11.97 6.76
C LEU A 225 -3.19 -11.17 6.37
N SER A 226 -3.47 -11.15 5.07
CA SER A 226 -4.57 -10.39 4.48
C SER A 226 -5.65 -11.23 3.80
N SER A 227 -5.35 -12.49 3.46
CA SER A 227 -6.30 -13.47 2.93
C SER A 227 -7.17 -14.12 4.00
N VAL A 228 -6.63 -14.35 5.20
CA VAL A 228 -7.29 -15.03 6.35
C VAL A 228 -7.61 -14.04 7.48
N ASP A 229 -8.64 -14.28 8.28
CA ASP A 229 -8.90 -13.43 9.47
C ASP A 229 -7.83 -13.72 10.52
N PRO A 230 -7.09 -12.73 11.06
CA PRO A 230 -6.14 -12.96 12.13
C PRO A 230 -6.75 -13.64 13.37
N ALA A 231 -8.09 -13.53 13.57
CA ALA A 231 -8.80 -14.23 14.65
C ALA A 231 -9.13 -15.71 14.35
N ALA A 232 -8.82 -16.22 13.15
CA ALA A 232 -8.98 -17.62 12.75
C ALA A 232 -7.67 -18.44 12.84
N LEU A 233 -6.59 -17.82 13.31
CA LEU A 233 -5.28 -18.44 13.55
C LEU A 233 -4.88 -18.15 14.99
N ASP A 234 -4.52 -19.17 15.76
CA ASP A 234 -3.79 -18.98 17.02
C ASP A 234 -2.31 -19.23 16.75
N ILE A 235 -1.45 -18.31 17.18
CA ILE A 235 -0.01 -18.38 16.95
C ILE A 235 0.71 -18.15 18.27
N GLN A 236 1.19 -19.24 18.86
CA GLN A 236 1.90 -19.25 20.13
C GLN A 236 3.31 -18.65 19.98
N ASP A 237 3.93 -18.23 21.08
CA ASP A 237 5.30 -17.71 21.00
C ASP A 237 6.26 -18.84 20.58
N PRO A 238 7.05 -18.66 19.51
CA PRO A 238 7.90 -19.73 18.96
C PRO A 238 8.99 -20.20 19.94
N ARG A 239 9.27 -19.47 21.03
CA ARG A 239 10.15 -19.92 22.11
C ARG A 239 9.44 -20.91 23.02
N GLU A 240 8.22 -20.61 23.45
CA GLU A 240 7.44 -21.48 24.36
C GLU A 240 7.14 -22.83 23.69
N SER A 241 6.73 -22.80 22.41
CA SER A 241 6.53 -24.02 21.63
C SER A 241 7.84 -24.79 21.41
N LEU A 242 8.97 -24.11 21.15
CA LEU A 242 10.28 -24.78 21.01
C LEU A 242 10.78 -25.40 22.32
N GLU A 243 10.55 -24.78 23.48
CA GLU A 243 10.81 -25.42 24.79
C GLU A 243 9.98 -26.69 24.96
N SER A 244 8.70 -26.66 24.59
CA SER A 244 7.81 -27.83 24.62
C SER A 244 8.31 -28.99 23.73
N LEU A 245 8.69 -28.71 22.48
CA LEU A 245 9.28 -29.70 21.57
C LEU A 245 10.56 -30.34 22.14
N LEU A 246 11.40 -29.53 22.78
CA LEU A 246 12.69 -29.95 23.32
C LEU A 246 12.58 -30.70 24.67
N ALA A 247 11.45 -30.59 25.37
CA ALA A 247 11.09 -31.51 26.45
C ALA A 247 10.57 -32.87 25.92
N GLY A 248 10.00 -32.88 24.71
CA GLY A 248 9.42 -34.03 24.03
C GLY A 248 10.41 -34.95 23.30
N PRO A 249 9.92 -35.78 22.35
CA PRO A 249 10.75 -36.68 21.54
C PRO A 249 11.79 -35.96 20.69
N ALA A 250 11.46 -34.79 20.13
CA ALA A 250 12.36 -34.01 19.29
C ALA A 250 13.63 -33.56 20.04
N GLY A 251 13.51 -33.22 21.33
CA GLY A 251 14.66 -32.93 22.19
C GLY A 251 15.66 -34.09 22.35
N ARG A 252 15.19 -35.34 22.22
CA ARG A 252 15.97 -36.58 22.42
C ARG A 252 16.68 -37.07 21.16
N ALA A 253 16.42 -36.47 20.00
CA ALA A 253 17.11 -36.80 18.76
C ALA A 253 18.62 -36.54 18.86
N ASP A 254 19.42 -37.17 18.00
CA ASP A 254 20.85 -36.92 17.97
C ASP A 254 21.14 -35.49 17.48
N VAL A 255 20.42 -35.05 16.45
CA VAL A 255 20.49 -33.71 15.85
C VAL A 255 19.13 -33.03 15.93
N ARG A 256 19.13 -31.74 16.31
CA ARG A 256 17.96 -30.86 16.28
C ARG A 256 18.18 -29.76 15.25
N ILE A 257 17.27 -29.67 14.28
CA ILE A 257 17.17 -28.62 13.26
C ILE A 257 15.88 -27.84 13.51
N ALA A 258 15.96 -26.51 13.52
CA ALA A 258 14.77 -25.65 13.47
C ALA A 258 14.58 -25.12 12.05
N LEU A 259 13.41 -25.34 11.48
CA LEU A 259 12.99 -24.88 10.16
C LEU A 259 11.96 -23.78 10.39
N VAL A 260 12.30 -22.53 10.07
CA VAL A 260 11.58 -21.36 10.60
C VAL A 260 11.12 -20.40 9.50
N ASN A 261 9.89 -19.90 9.58
CA ASN A 261 9.39 -18.82 8.73
C ASN A 261 9.30 -17.51 9.55
N MET A 262 10.41 -16.77 9.56
CA MET A 262 10.58 -15.52 10.33
C MET A 262 11.82 -14.74 9.84
N ASN A 263 11.81 -13.43 10.05
CA ASN A 263 12.92 -12.57 9.63
C ASN A 263 14.26 -12.94 10.31
N MET A 264 15.38 -12.59 9.67
CA MET A 264 16.74 -12.97 10.10
C MET A 264 17.13 -12.49 11.51
N ASN A 265 16.50 -11.45 12.06
CA ASN A 265 16.79 -11.00 13.42
C ASN A 265 16.07 -11.88 14.44
N GLU A 266 14.80 -12.19 14.19
CA GLU A 266 13.99 -13.10 15.02
C GLU A 266 14.54 -14.53 15.02
N ALA A 267 14.94 -15.04 13.85
CA ALA A 267 15.64 -16.32 13.72
C ALA A 267 16.98 -16.34 14.49
N ARG A 268 17.72 -15.21 14.49
CA ARG A 268 18.98 -15.08 15.26
C ARG A 268 18.72 -15.01 16.76
N ASP A 269 17.72 -14.25 17.21
CA ASP A 269 17.38 -14.13 18.63
C ASP A 269 16.83 -15.45 19.20
N LEU A 270 16.09 -16.21 18.40
CA LEU A 270 15.70 -17.60 18.72
C LEU A 270 16.94 -18.50 18.78
N ALA A 271 17.82 -18.47 17.78
CA ALA A 271 19.05 -19.26 17.79
C ALA A 271 20.00 -18.92 18.96
N LEU A 272 20.01 -17.69 19.46
CA LEU A 272 20.76 -17.30 20.66
C LEU A 272 20.15 -17.85 21.96
N ALA A 273 18.82 -17.97 22.04
CA ALA A 273 18.12 -18.51 23.21
C ALA A 273 18.20 -20.05 23.31
N PHE A 274 18.37 -20.77 22.19
CA PHE A 274 18.31 -22.23 22.12
C PHE A 274 19.64 -22.89 21.67
N PRO A 275 20.71 -22.87 22.51
CA PRO A 275 22.00 -23.48 22.17
C PRO A 275 21.95 -24.99 21.92
N GLN A 276 20.91 -25.68 22.37
CA GLN A 276 20.67 -27.10 22.13
C GLN A 276 20.21 -27.43 20.69
N VAL A 277 19.86 -26.45 19.86
CA VAL A 277 19.50 -26.65 18.44
C VAL A 277 20.70 -26.34 17.54
N GLN A 278 21.16 -27.34 16.78
CA GLN A 278 22.45 -27.30 16.06
C GLN A 278 22.43 -26.41 14.80
N LEU A 279 21.30 -26.41 14.09
CA LEU A 279 21.12 -25.75 12.79
C LEU A 279 19.75 -25.07 12.74
N PHE A 280 19.72 -23.84 12.22
CA PHE A 280 18.50 -23.12 11.87
C PHE A 280 18.47 -22.89 10.36
N ILE A 281 17.32 -23.09 9.73
CA ILE A 281 17.07 -22.82 8.31
C ILE A 281 15.87 -21.87 8.25
N ALA A 282 16.06 -20.67 7.68
CA ALA A 282 15.06 -19.61 7.70
C ALA A 282 14.49 -19.27 6.30
N GLY A 283 13.17 -19.20 6.22
CA GLY A 283 12.42 -18.44 5.23
C GLY A 283 11.65 -17.28 5.88
N GLY A 284 10.84 -16.54 5.10
CA GLY A 284 10.21 -15.31 5.58
C GLY A 284 11.18 -14.12 5.64
N THR A 285 12.36 -14.26 5.02
CA THR A 285 13.40 -13.23 5.01
C THR A 285 13.15 -12.17 3.92
N ALA A 286 12.39 -12.54 2.88
CA ALA A 286 12.01 -11.70 1.73
C ALA A 286 10.95 -10.61 2.02
N ALA A 287 10.48 -10.49 3.27
CA ALA A 287 9.63 -9.37 3.72
C ALA A 287 10.45 -8.12 4.14
N GLY A 288 11.78 -8.24 4.21
CA GLY A 288 12.70 -7.10 4.37
C GLY A 288 13.46 -6.77 3.09
N PRO A 289 14.40 -5.81 3.11
CA PRO A 289 15.39 -5.68 2.05
C PRO A 289 16.17 -7.00 1.93
N GLU A 290 16.48 -7.42 0.69
CA GLU A 290 17.18 -8.68 0.43
C GLU A 290 18.44 -8.83 1.30
N PRO A 291 18.62 -9.97 2.00
CA PRO A 291 19.83 -10.21 2.79
C PRO A 291 21.07 -10.09 1.92
N ARG A 292 22.12 -9.49 2.46
CA ARG A 292 23.43 -9.46 1.76
C ARG A 292 24.00 -10.88 1.70
N PRO A 293 24.91 -11.19 0.75
CA PRO A 293 25.62 -12.48 0.71
C PRO A 293 26.16 -12.95 2.08
N ALA A 294 26.73 -12.03 2.88
CA ALA A 294 27.26 -12.33 4.22
C ALA A 294 26.20 -12.50 5.34
N GLU A 295 24.91 -12.30 5.02
CA GLU A 295 23.77 -12.46 5.95
C GLU A 295 23.03 -13.78 5.70
N HIS A 296 23.20 -14.41 4.53
CA HIS A 296 22.65 -15.75 4.20
C HIS A 296 23.22 -16.90 5.05
N VAL A 297 24.39 -16.72 5.66
CA VAL A 297 25.03 -17.70 6.53
C VAL A 297 25.56 -17.01 7.78
N VAL A 298 24.97 -17.34 8.94
CA VAL A 298 25.38 -16.83 10.25
C VAL A 298 25.97 -17.99 11.06
N ARG A 299 27.28 -17.94 11.30
CA ARG A 299 27.98 -18.88 12.20
C ARG A 299 28.04 -18.32 13.62
N PHE A 300 27.63 -19.11 14.59
CA PHE A 300 27.71 -18.78 16.02
C PHE A 300 29.05 -19.25 16.61
N VAL A 301 29.48 -18.60 17.71
CA VAL A 301 30.77 -18.86 18.38
C VAL A 301 30.84 -20.28 18.98
N ASP A 302 29.69 -20.83 19.34
CA ASP A 302 29.50 -22.19 19.85
C ASP A 302 29.46 -23.27 18.75
N GLY A 303 29.71 -22.91 17.49
CA GLY A 303 29.81 -23.84 16.36
C GLY A 303 28.49 -24.14 15.64
N ARG A 304 27.40 -23.48 16.01
CA ARG A 304 26.07 -23.63 15.38
C ARG A 304 25.90 -22.69 14.18
N TYR A 305 24.88 -22.93 13.37
CA TYR A 305 24.63 -22.17 12.13
C TYR A 305 23.16 -21.77 11.97
N LEU A 306 22.93 -20.63 11.34
CA LEU A 306 21.65 -20.18 10.78
C LEU A 306 21.87 -19.88 9.28
N VAL A 307 21.04 -20.45 8.41
CA VAL A 307 21.16 -20.30 6.95
C VAL A 307 19.83 -19.93 6.27
N THR A 308 19.90 -19.25 5.13
CA THR A 308 18.74 -18.89 4.28
C THR A 308 19.20 -18.68 2.83
N THR A 309 18.34 -18.89 1.84
CA THR A 309 18.61 -18.56 0.41
C THR A 309 17.99 -17.21 0.04
N PRO A 310 18.38 -16.59 -1.11
CA PRO A 310 17.70 -15.40 -1.65
C PRO A 310 16.24 -15.62 -2.08
N GLY A 311 15.72 -16.85 -2.03
CA GLY A 311 14.33 -17.17 -2.36
C GLY A 311 14.00 -17.03 -3.85
N ARG A 312 12.69 -16.96 -4.13
CA ARG A 312 12.06 -16.93 -5.48
C ARG A 312 12.57 -18.03 -6.42
N GLY A 313 13.03 -19.14 -5.86
CA GLY A 313 13.63 -20.26 -6.57
C GLY A 313 14.97 -19.95 -7.26
N THR A 314 15.68 -18.89 -6.89
CA THR A 314 16.88 -18.41 -7.60
C THR A 314 18.17 -19.20 -7.33
N HIS A 315 18.28 -19.80 -6.14
CA HIS A 315 19.45 -20.55 -5.68
C HIS A 315 19.01 -21.78 -4.88
N LEU A 316 19.79 -22.86 -4.99
CA LEU A 316 19.72 -24.02 -4.11
C LEU A 316 20.74 -23.85 -2.99
N GLY A 317 20.31 -23.87 -1.72
CA GLY A 317 21.22 -24.03 -0.61
C GLY A 317 21.70 -25.48 -0.54
N ARG A 318 23.01 -25.71 -0.49
CA ARG A 318 23.63 -27.01 -0.20
C ARG A 318 24.57 -26.85 0.99
N LEU A 319 24.39 -27.68 2.01
CA LEU A 319 25.28 -27.79 3.16
C LEU A 319 25.92 -29.18 3.16
N GLU A 320 27.25 -29.26 3.10
CA GLU A 320 27.96 -30.47 3.50
C GLU A 320 28.27 -30.38 4.99
N VAL A 321 27.55 -31.14 5.81
CA VAL A 321 27.65 -31.08 7.28
C VAL A 321 28.30 -32.36 7.80
N THR A 322 29.32 -32.24 8.65
CA THR A 322 29.82 -33.37 9.45
C THR A 322 29.43 -33.15 10.90
N PHE A 323 28.66 -34.09 11.44
CA PHE A 323 28.30 -34.16 12.84
C PHE A 323 29.28 -35.09 13.57
N ARG A 324 29.89 -34.60 14.64
CA ARG A 324 30.70 -35.39 15.57
C ARG A 324 29.84 -35.74 16.78
N ARG A 325 29.70 -37.04 17.05
CA ARG A 325 29.02 -37.60 18.21
C ARG A 325 30.07 -38.04 19.24
N GLU A 326 29.96 -37.53 20.46
CA GLU A 326 30.91 -37.77 21.56
C GLU A 326 30.18 -37.69 22.91
N GLY A 327 30.32 -38.71 23.76
CA GLY A 327 29.66 -38.77 25.07
C GLY A 327 28.12 -38.76 25.05
N GLY A 328 27.49 -38.96 23.88
CA GLY A 328 26.05 -38.81 23.68
C GLY A 328 25.59 -37.41 23.26
N MET A 329 26.50 -36.43 23.22
CA MET A 329 26.26 -35.13 22.58
C MET A 329 26.63 -35.20 21.09
N THR A 330 25.93 -34.44 20.26
CA THR A 330 26.22 -34.28 18.83
C THR A 330 26.45 -32.80 18.50
N ALA A 331 27.59 -32.49 17.89
CA ALA A 331 27.94 -31.13 17.46
C ALA A 331 28.39 -31.12 16.00
N ILE A 332 28.30 -29.96 15.35
CA ILE A 332 28.81 -29.76 13.98
C ILE A 332 30.34 -29.62 14.07
N SER A 333 31.10 -30.59 13.56
CA SER A 333 32.57 -30.52 13.47
C SER A 333 33.03 -29.77 12.21
N SER A 334 32.27 -29.88 11.12
CA SER A 334 32.43 -29.03 9.93
C SER A 334 31.09 -28.79 9.23
N LEU A 335 30.97 -27.64 8.59
CA LEU A 335 29.85 -27.31 7.69
C LEU A 335 30.40 -26.46 6.55
N SER A 336 30.15 -26.88 5.32
CA SER A 336 30.47 -26.11 4.11
C SER A 336 29.16 -25.66 3.43
N PRO A 337 28.80 -24.37 3.49
CA PRO A 337 27.57 -23.85 2.91
C PRO A 337 27.82 -23.27 1.52
N VAL A 338 27.07 -23.75 0.53
CA VAL A 338 27.15 -23.31 -0.87
C VAL A 338 25.76 -22.89 -1.33
N LEU A 339 25.63 -21.65 -1.83
CA LEU A 339 24.46 -21.23 -2.60
C LEU A 339 24.74 -21.50 -4.08
N VAL A 340 24.15 -22.56 -4.63
CA VAL A 340 24.29 -22.91 -6.05
C VAL A 340 23.24 -22.12 -6.84
N PRO A 341 23.62 -21.21 -7.77
CA PRO A 341 22.64 -20.50 -8.57
C PRO A 341 21.92 -21.48 -9.51
N ALA A 342 20.60 -21.32 -9.63
CA ALA A 342 19.82 -22.02 -10.63
C ALA A 342 19.93 -21.26 -11.96
N ASP A 343 20.96 -21.58 -12.76
CA ASP A 343 21.18 -20.95 -14.07
C ASP A 343 20.79 -21.92 -15.21
N THR A 344 19.87 -21.49 -16.06
CA THR A 344 19.37 -22.27 -17.21
C THR A 344 19.88 -21.76 -18.55
N SER A 345 20.77 -20.74 -18.56
CA SER A 345 21.29 -20.10 -19.78
C SER A 345 22.12 -21.03 -20.69
N LEU A 346 22.50 -22.22 -20.22
CA LEU A 346 23.22 -23.24 -20.99
C LEU A 346 22.30 -24.20 -21.78
N LEU A 347 20.98 -24.04 -21.70
CA LEU A 347 20.02 -24.92 -22.40
C LEU A 347 19.97 -24.78 -23.95
N PRO A 348 20.22 -23.62 -24.60
CA PRO A 348 20.10 -23.50 -26.05
C PRO A 348 21.45 -23.39 -26.77
N ASN A 349 22.32 -24.41 -26.69
CA ASN A 349 23.48 -24.51 -27.61
C ASN A 349 23.93 -25.93 -28.01
N LEU A 350 23.13 -26.96 -27.71
CA LEU A 350 23.35 -28.34 -28.20
C LEU A 350 22.92 -28.52 -29.67
N ALA A 351 23.57 -27.78 -30.56
CA ALA A 351 23.47 -27.94 -32.01
C ALA A 351 24.79 -27.63 -32.74
N THR A 352 25.48 -26.53 -32.41
CA THR A 352 26.59 -26.00 -33.22
C THR A 352 27.68 -25.26 -32.43
N ALA A 353 28.63 -25.99 -31.82
CA ALA A 353 29.93 -25.44 -31.40
C ALA A 353 31.00 -26.52 -31.12
N THR A 354 31.73 -26.99 -32.15
CA THR A 354 33.01 -27.70 -31.94
C THR A 354 34.14 -26.67 -31.92
N GLY A 355 34.65 -26.29 -30.74
CA GLY A 355 35.65 -25.22 -30.61
C GLY A 355 36.60 -25.37 -29.42
N SER A 356 37.89 -25.41 -29.72
CA SER A 356 39.03 -25.49 -28.78
C SER A 356 38.97 -24.49 -27.61
N ALA A 357 39.36 -24.93 -26.41
CA ALA A 357 39.72 -24.04 -25.31
C ALA A 357 41.20 -23.58 -25.42
N ASP A 358 41.50 -22.36 -24.94
CA ASP A 358 42.86 -21.80 -24.83
C ASP A 358 43.11 -21.38 -23.36
N PRO A 359 44.10 -21.97 -22.66
CA PRO A 359 44.33 -21.73 -21.23
C PRO A 359 45.42 -20.68 -20.96
N SER A 360 45.12 -19.38 -21.14
CA SER A 360 46.03 -18.32 -20.67
C SER A 360 45.34 -17.05 -20.13
N GLY A 361 45.42 -16.84 -18.82
CA GLY A 361 44.94 -15.64 -18.10
C GLY A 361 45.50 -15.59 -16.67
N PRO A 362 46.04 -14.45 -16.17
CA PRO A 362 46.88 -14.44 -14.98
C PRO A 362 46.11 -14.31 -13.65
N THR A 363 46.76 -14.79 -12.58
CA THR A 363 46.31 -14.70 -11.18
C THR A 363 46.19 -13.26 -10.68
N ALA A 364 45.10 -12.93 -10.00
CA ALA A 364 44.89 -11.67 -9.29
C ALA A 364 44.59 -11.92 -7.79
N SER A 365 44.77 -10.89 -6.95
CA SER A 365 44.75 -10.97 -5.49
C SER A 365 43.38 -11.32 -4.89
N VAL A 366 43.37 -12.25 -3.93
CA VAL A 366 42.18 -12.71 -3.18
C VAL A 366 41.55 -11.59 -2.33
N PRO A 367 40.29 -11.20 -2.57
CA PRO A 367 39.51 -10.33 -1.67
C PRO A 367 38.92 -11.12 -0.48
N SER A 368 38.31 -10.42 0.47
CA SER A 368 37.59 -11.01 1.61
C SER A 368 36.28 -11.75 1.27
N SER A 369 36.08 -12.12 0.00
CA SER A 369 34.98 -12.98 -0.49
C SER A 369 35.21 -14.48 -0.25
N ALA A 370 36.37 -14.85 0.30
CA ALA A 370 36.83 -16.24 0.52
C ALA A 370 36.08 -17.03 1.63
N LEU A 371 34.77 -16.78 1.80
CA LEU A 371 33.84 -17.64 2.54
C LEU A 371 32.90 -18.44 1.61
N PHE A 372 32.89 -18.13 0.30
CA PHE A 372 32.20 -18.90 -0.72
C PHE A 372 33.22 -19.69 -1.56
N ASP A 373 33.54 -20.91 -1.15
CA ASP A 373 34.35 -21.83 -1.94
C ASP A 373 33.46 -22.54 -2.98
N VAL A 374 33.50 -22.07 -4.22
CA VAL A 374 32.69 -22.57 -5.34
C VAL A 374 33.34 -23.80 -5.98
N THR A 375 33.55 -24.85 -5.16
CA THR A 375 34.15 -26.13 -5.60
C THR A 375 33.36 -27.38 -5.19
N GLY A 376 32.18 -27.23 -4.57
CA GLY A 376 31.23 -28.32 -4.34
C GLY A 376 30.51 -28.74 -5.63
N SER A 377 30.67 -29.99 -6.07
CA SER A 377 30.28 -30.44 -7.41
C SER A 377 28.78 -30.79 -7.59
N VAL A 378 27.91 -29.79 -7.53
CA VAL A 378 26.64 -29.82 -8.29
C VAL A 378 26.89 -29.11 -9.62
N PRO A 379 26.53 -29.67 -10.79
CA PRO A 379 26.57 -28.92 -12.04
C PRO A 379 25.57 -27.76 -11.96
N SER A 380 26.06 -26.51 -11.94
CA SER A 380 25.26 -25.28 -11.87
C SER A 380 24.50 -24.95 -13.18
N SER A 381 24.17 -25.99 -13.94
CA SER A 381 23.76 -25.97 -15.34
C SER A 381 23.19 -27.32 -15.79
N ALA A 382 22.68 -28.13 -14.85
CA ALA A 382 21.98 -29.36 -15.18
C ALA A 382 20.80 -29.05 -16.14
N PRO A 383 20.66 -29.76 -17.27
CA PRO A 383 19.46 -29.62 -18.08
C PRO A 383 18.25 -30.10 -17.27
N LEU A 384 17.07 -29.53 -17.54
CA LEU A 384 15.85 -29.92 -16.83
C LEU A 384 15.61 -31.43 -16.99
N ASP A 385 15.32 -32.09 -15.87
CA ASP A 385 14.97 -33.51 -15.84
C ASP A 385 13.78 -33.77 -16.77
N SER A 386 13.76 -34.92 -17.46
CA SER A 386 12.76 -35.18 -18.51
C SER A 386 11.34 -35.37 -17.98
N ALA A 387 11.18 -35.87 -16.75
CA ALA A 387 9.88 -35.96 -16.08
C ALA A 387 9.46 -34.58 -15.54
N VAL A 388 10.38 -33.82 -14.92
CA VAL A 388 10.16 -32.43 -14.49
C VAL A 388 9.70 -31.57 -15.66
N SER A 389 10.39 -31.68 -16.79
CA SER A 389 10.07 -30.99 -18.04
C SER A 389 8.66 -31.33 -18.55
N ALA A 390 8.22 -32.59 -18.44
CA ALA A 390 6.90 -33.02 -18.87
C ALA A 390 5.77 -32.47 -17.97
N VAL A 391 6.01 -32.34 -16.66
CA VAL A 391 5.08 -31.67 -15.73
C VAL A 391 5.01 -30.17 -16.03
N VAL A 392 6.17 -29.50 -16.11
CA VAL A 392 6.28 -28.06 -16.41
C VAL A 392 5.64 -27.69 -17.75
N ALA A 393 5.84 -28.48 -18.81
CA ALA A 393 5.26 -28.21 -20.12
C ALA A 393 3.72 -28.29 -20.11
N ARG A 394 3.16 -29.32 -19.47
CA ARG A 394 1.70 -29.49 -19.31
C ARG A 394 1.07 -28.35 -18.51
N HIS A 395 1.74 -27.96 -17.42
CA HIS A 395 1.29 -26.86 -16.58
C HIS A 395 1.38 -25.51 -17.30
N ARG A 396 2.51 -25.19 -17.96
CA ARG A 396 2.69 -23.97 -18.76
C ARG A 396 1.61 -23.81 -19.83
N GLU A 397 1.23 -24.88 -20.56
CA GLU A 397 0.15 -24.78 -21.54
C GLU A 397 -1.23 -24.57 -20.89
N THR A 398 -1.45 -25.09 -19.68
CA THR A 398 -2.67 -24.81 -18.88
C THR A 398 -2.73 -23.35 -18.45
N VAL A 399 -1.64 -22.81 -17.92
CA VAL A 399 -1.47 -21.39 -17.57
C VAL A 399 -1.68 -20.51 -18.81
N ARG A 400 -1.11 -20.89 -19.96
CA ARG A 400 -1.31 -20.20 -21.23
C ARG A 400 -2.78 -20.14 -21.63
N MET A 401 -3.48 -21.27 -21.67
CA MET A 401 -4.90 -21.31 -22.08
C MET A 401 -5.80 -20.44 -21.19
N ILE A 402 -5.50 -20.33 -19.89
CA ILE A 402 -6.29 -19.53 -18.94
C ILE A 402 -5.94 -18.03 -19.00
N TYR A 403 -4.66 -17.68 -19.13
CA TYR A 403 -4.19 -16.28 -19.07
C TYR A 403 -4.09 -15.58 -20.43
N ASP A 404 -4.13 -16.30 -21.55
CA ASP A 404 -4.09 -15.69 -22.89
C ASP A 404 -5.45 -15.12 -23.38
N VAL A 405 -6.42 -15.00 -22.46
CA VAL A 405 -7.74 -14.41 -22.72
C VAL A 405 -7.66 -12.88 -22.75
N ARG A 406 -8.20 -12.26 -23.80
CA ARG A 406 -8.43 -10.80 -23.86
C ARG A 406 -9.47 -10.40 -22.81
N ILE A 407 -9.13 -9.39 -22.00
CA ILE A 407 -10.01 -8.84 -20.96
C ILE A 407 -10.38 -7.36 -21.17
N GLY A 408 -9.71 -6.66 -22.10
CA GLY A 408 -10.01 -5.26 -22.42
C GLY A 408 -9.23 -4.76 -23.64
N ARG A 409 -9.08 -3.44 -23.74
CA ARG A 409 -8.10 -2.74 -24.61
C ARG A 409 -7.87 -1.33 -24.07
N THR A 410 -6.78 -0.66 -24.45
CA THR A 410 -6.61 0.78 -24.24
C THR A 410 -7.11 1.58 -25.45
N ARG A 411 -7.47 2.86 -25.21
CA ARG A 411 -7.80 3.85 -26.24
C ARG A 411 -6.56 4.58 -26.77
N GLU A 412 -5.69 4.92 -25.83
CA GLU A 412 -4.38 5.55 -26.02
C GLU A 412 -3.40 4.83 -25.07
N PRO A 413 -2.10 4.80 -25.35
CA PRO A 413 -1.15 4.03 -24.55
C PRO A 413 -1.09 4.50 -23.09
N ILE A 414 -1.09 3.56 -22.15
CA ILE A 414 -0.85 3.81 -20.73
C ILE A 414 0.62 3.50 -20.45
N GLU A 415 1.43 4.55 -20.42
CA GLU A 415 2.90 4.48 -20.30
C GLU A 415 3.36 4.42 -18.84
N ASP A 416 2.73 5.19 -17.95
CA ASP A 416 2.94 5.10 -16.50
C ASP A 416 1.77 4.33 -15.85
N THR A 417 1.88 3.00 -15.90
CA THR A 417 0.92 2.10 -15.26
C THR A 417 0.99 2.16 -13.72
N GLY A 418 2.10 2.61 -13.13
CA GLY A 418 2.21 2.82 -11.68
C GLY A 418 1.29 3.94 -11.19
N SER A 419 1.34 5.10 -11.83
CA SER A 419 0.43 6.23 -11.52
C SER A 419 -1.02 5.89 -11.85
N TRP A 420 -1.28 5.19 -12.96
CA TRP A 420 -2.63 4.73 -13.32
C TRP A 420 -3.21 3.76 -12.26
N ILE A 421 -2.43 2.80 -11.78
CA ILE A 421 -2.85 1.87 -10.71
C ILE A 421 -3.05 2.59 -9.37
N ALA A 422 -2.19 3.55 -9.02
CA ALA A 422 -2.34 4.32 -7.79
C ALA A 422 -3.63 5.17 -7.80
N ASP A 423 -3.93 5.87 -8.90
CA ASP A 423 -5.16 6.67 -9.00
C ASP A 423 -6.42 5.80 -9.17
N LEU A 424 -6.31 4.62 -9.78
CA LEU A 424 -7.36 3.60 -9.78
C LEU A 424 -7.68 3.16 -8.35
N THR A 425 -6.65 2.81 -7.58
CA THR A 425 -6.72 2.44 -6.16
C THR A 425 -7.47 3.51 -5.36
N ARG A 426 -7.04 4.77 -5.50
CA ARG A 426 -7.67 5.93 -4.87
C ARG A 426 -9.14 6.10 -5.22
N THR A 427 -9.47 5.96 -6.51
CA THR A 427 -10.81 6.17 -7.05
C THR A 427 -11.78 5.08 -6.60
N LYS A 428 -11.39 3.80 -6.71
CA LYS A 428 -12.25 2.66 -6.39
C LYS A 428 -12.48 2.51 -4.88
N LEU A 429 -11.48 2.85 -4.05
CA LEU A 429 -11.58 2.80 -2.59
C LEU A 429 -12.08 4.12 -1.98
N ALA A 430 -12.53 5.09 -2.79
CA ALA A 430 -13.04 6.39 -2.33
C ALA A 430 -12.15 7.01 -1.23
N ALA A 431 -10.88 7.24 -1.58
CA ALA A 431 -9.87 7.83 -0.71
C ALA A 431 -9.46 9.22 -1.22
N ASP A 432 -8.97 10.08 -0.32
CA ASP A 432 -8.40 11.38 -0.71
C ASP A 432 -7.07 11.19 -1.45
N VAL A 433 -6.28 10.21 -0.98
CA VAL A 433 -4.93 9.87 -1.43
C VAL A 433 -4.83 8.35 -1.61
N ALA A 434 -3.97 7.88 -2.51
CA ALA A 434 -3.47 6.51 -2.45
C ALA A 434 -1.97 6.44 -2.65
N ALA A 435 -1.37 5.32 -2.25
CA ALA A 435 0.04 5.03 -2.46
C ALA A 435 0.23 3.57 -2.87
N VAL A 436 1.11 3.30 -3.84
CA VAL A 436 1.43 1.95 -4.34
C VAL A 436 2.94 1.86 -4.54
N ASP A 437 3.58 0.79 -4.07
CA ASP A 437 5.01 0.54 -4.30
C ASP A 437 5.27 0.03 -5.72
N ARG A 438 6.20 0.64 -6.46
CA ARG A 438 6.61 0.14 -7.79
C ARG A 438 7.22 -1.26 -7.74
N HIS A 439 7.75 -1.73 -6.60
CA HIS A 439 8.30 -3.09 -6.50
C HIS A 439 7.24 -4.19 -6.55
N ALA A 440 5.99 -3.88 -6.19
CA ALA A 440 4.83 -4.75 -6.38
C ALA A 440 4.32 -4.75 -7.84
N LEU A 441 4.92 -3.94 -8.73
CA LEU A 441 4.56 -3.80 -10.14
C LEU A 441 5.72 -4.22 -11.06
N ARG A 442 5.43 -4.44 -12.33
CA ARG A 442 6.44 -4.44 -13.42
C ARG A 442 6.23 -3.20 -14.31
N PRO A 443 7.28 -2.61 -14.90
CA PRO A 443 7.17 -1.43 -15.76
C PRO A 443 6.62 -1.80 -17.16
N ILE A 444 5.38 -2.29 -17.20
CA ILE A 444 4.70 -2.75 -18.42
C ILE A 444 3.75 -1.66 -18.91
N ARG A 445 3.95 -1.21 -20.16
CA ARG A 445 3.05 -0.35 -20.92
C ARG A 445 1.78 -1.13 -21.31
N LEU A 446 0.60 -0.52 -21.20
CA LEU A 446 -0.63 -1.08 -21.79
C LEU A 446 -0.96 -0.35 -23.09
N ASP A 447 -0.89 -1.06 -24.21
CA ASP A 447 -1.13 -0.51 -25.55
C ASP A 447 -1.95 -1.50 -26.39
N GLY A 448 -2.95 -1.00 -27.12
CA GLY A 448 -3.87 -1.85 -27.88
C GLY A 448 -4.62 -2.86 -27.00
N GLU A 449 -4.46 -4.15 -27.26
CA GLU A 449 -5.23 -5.22 -26.63
C GLU A 449 -4.70 -5.59 -25.23
N VAL A 450 -5.58 -5.61 -24.21
CA VAL A 450 -5.20 -6.01 -22.85
C VAL A 450 -5.67 -7.42 -22.56
N ARG A 451 -4.71 -8.33 -22.29
CA ARG A 451 -4.94 -9.73 -21.93
C ARG A 451 -4.76 -9.96 -20.43
N LEU A 452 -5.32 -11.06 -19.91
CA LEU A 452 -5.21 -11.42 -18.50
C LEU A 452 -3.74 -11.61 -18.09
N ARG A 453 -2.93 -12.27 -18.94
CA ARG A 453 -1.47 -12.39 -18.79
C ARG A 453 -0.77 -11.04 -18.60
N THR A 454 -1.22 -9.99 -19.28
CA THR A 454 -0.62 -8.65 -19.21
C THR A 454 -0.88 -8.00 -17.86
N VAL A 455 -2.11 -8.08 -17.33
CA VAL A 455 -2.45 -7.56 -15.99
C VAL A 455 -1.78 -8.36 -14.88
N THR A 456 -1.66 -9.68 -15.04
CA THR A 456 -0.98 -10.52 -14.04
C THR A 456 0.54 -10.40 -14.08
N ARG A 457 1.16 -10.11 -15.23
CA ARG A 457 2.57 -9.68 -15.28
C ARG A 457 2.76 -8.26 -14.70
N LEU A 458 1.77 -7.37 -14.86
CA LEU A 458 1.84 -5.98 -14.40
C LEU A 458 1.79 -5.85 -12.86
N VAL A 459 0.96 -6.63 -12.17
CA VAL A 459 0.88 -6.65 -10.69
C VAL A 459 1.50 -7.94 -10.15
N ARG A 460 2.74 -7.83 -9.66
CA ARG A 460 3.60 -8.92 -9.19
C ARG A 460 3.09 -9.53 -7.89
N ASP A 461 2.94 -8.70 -6.86
CA ASP A 461 2.50 -9.12 -5.53
C ASP A 461 1.09 -8.55 -5.29
N ASN A 462 0.13 -9.42 -4.98
CA ASN A 462 -1.32 -9.11 -4.94
C ASN A 462 -1.74 -8.58 -3.56
N ASP A 463 -1.06 -7.54 -3.07
CA ASP A 463 -1.31 -7.00 -1.74
C ASP A 463 -2.77 -6.52 -1.57
N VAL A 464 -3.42 -6.92 -0.47
CA VAL A 464 -4.76 -6.42 -0.13
C VAL A 464 -4.70 -4.94 0.21
N LEU A 465 -5.65 -4.20 -0.34
CA LEU A 465 -5.75 -2.76 -0.19
C LEU A 465 -6.57 -2.39 1.04
N VAL A 466 -5.97 -1.62 1.95
CA VAL A 466 -6.58 -1.12 3.17
C VAL A 466 -6.79 0.39 3.11
N ARG A 467 -7.78 0.88 3.86
CA ARG A 467 -8.07 2.31 4.00
C ARG A 467 -7.65 2.76 5.40
N VAL A 468 -6.80 3.78 5.49
CA VAL A 468 -6.29 4.31 6.77
C VAL A 468 -6.69 5.78 6.95
N SER A 469 -7.08 6.14 8.16
CA SER A 469 -7.49 7.51 8.53
C SER A 469 -6.34 8.24 9.21
N VAL A 470 -5.80 9.28 8.58
CA VAL A 470 -4.64 10.05 9.10
C VAL A 470 -4.89 11.56 9.02
N SER A 471 -4.35 12.32 9.97
CA SER A 471 -4.26 13.78 9.85
C SER A 471 -3.23 14.18 8.79
N GLY A 472 -3.34 15.38 8.22
CA GLY A 472 -2.33 15.90 7.29
C GLY A 472 -0.93 15.99 7.89
N ARG A 473 -0.79 16.15 9.22
CA ARG A 473 0.50 16.03 9.90
C ARG A 473 1.06 14.60 9.80
N GLN A 474 0.24 13.60 10.08
CA GLN A 474 0.63 12.18 10.00
C GLN A 474 0.95 11.75 8.57
N LEU A 475 0.17 12.18 7.57
CA LEU A 475 0.46 11.93 6.14
C LEU A 475 1.86 12.40 5.76
N ARG A 476 2.23 13.64 6.12
CA ARG A 476 3.58 14.19 5.87
C ARG A 476 4.69 13.51 6.69
N ALA A 477 4.38 13.03 7.89
CA ALA A 477 5.34 12.33 8.75
C ALA A 477 5.62 10.90 8.27
N TRP A 478 4.60 10.22 7.72
CA TRP A 478 4.72 8.89 7.13
C TRP A 478 5.52 8.92 5.82
N THR A 479 5.22 9.83 4.88
CA THR A 479 6.00 9.91 3.64
C THR A 479 7.45 10.34 3.85
N GLY A 480 7.73 11.16 4.87
CA GLY A 480 9.09 11.46 5.33
C GLY A 480 9.83 10.31 6.05
N ARG A 481 9.17 9.18 6.29
CA ARG A 481 9.72 7.99 6.97
C ARG A 481 9.69 6.71 6.13
N LEU A 482 9.08 6.72 4.95
CA LEU A 482 9.10 5.57 4.04
C LEU A 482 10.56 5.15 3.76
N PRO A 483 10.90 3.85 3.91
CA PRO A 483 12.25 3.38 3.64
C PRO A 483 12.66 3.67 2.20
N ARG A 484 13.90 4.11 1.97
CA ARG A 484 14.48 4.33 0.63
C ARG A 484 14.52 3.08 -0.27
N ALA A 485 14.14 1.92 0.27
CA ALA A 485 13.98 0.67 -0.47
C ALA A 485 12.65 0.57 -1.22
N HIS A 486 11.65 1.39 -0.91
CA HIS A 486 10.37 1.43 -1.64
C HIS A 486 10.31 2.66 -2.55
N ASP A 487 9.94 2.45 -3.81
CA ASP A 487 9.71 3.52 -4.78
C ASP A 487 8.19 3.72 -4.91
N VAL A 488 7.64 4.54 -4.03
CA VAL A 488 6.19 4.64 -3.82
C VAL A 488 5.57 5.71 -4.70
N VAL A 489 4.68 5.30 -5.59
CA VAL A 489 3.85 6.20 -6.40
C VAL A 489 2.66 6.68 -5.59
N PHE A 490 2.46 8.00 -5.55
CA PHE A 490 1.32 8.63 -4.90
C PHE A 490 0.30 9.12 -5.92
N ALA A 491 -0.97 8.86 -5.61
CA ALA A 491 -2.12 9.40 -6.31
C ALA A 491 -2.85 10.39 -5.41
N GLY A 492 -3.21 11.55 -5.95
CA GLY A 492 -3.87 12.63 -5.19
C GLY A 492 -3.01 13.31 -4.13
N TYR A 493 -1.75 12.90 -3.90
CA TYR A 493 -0.81 13.58 -3.01
C TYR A 493 0.54 13.82 -3.71
N ASP A 494 0.99 15.06 -3.70
CA ASP A 494 2.34 15.46 -4.08
C ASP A 494 3.20 15.61 -2.81
N VAL A 495 4.25 14.79 -2.72
CA VAL A 495 5.20 14.75 -1.60
C VAL A 495 6.21 15.90 -1.67
N GLU A 496 6.55 16.40 -2.87
CA GLU A 496 7.52 17.48 -3.06
C GLU A 496 6.92 18.83 -2.69
N THR A 497 5.73 19.17 -3.23
CA THR A 497 5.04 20.42 -2.87
C THR A 497 4.23 20.32 -1.58
N GLY A 498 3.94 19.09 -1.12
CA GLY A 498 3.11 18.85 0.06
C GLY A 498 1.65 19.25 -0.19
N ALA A 499 1.05 18.82 -1.30
CA ALA A 499 -0.30 19.18 -1.72
C ALA A 499 -1.18 17.96 -1.98
N VAL A 500 -2.43 17.96 -1.47
CA VAL A 500 -3.44 16.93 -1.75
C VAL A 500 -4.46 17.50 -2.73
N ASP A 501 -4.70 16.82 -3.86
CA ASP A 501 -5.57 17.26 -4.94
C ASP A 501 -5.27 18.71 -5.42
N GLY A 502 -3.99 19.07 -5.47
CA GLY A 502 -3.52 20.42 -5.82
C GLY A 502 -3.78 21.51 -4.77
N GLN A 503 -4.30 21.16 -3.59
CA GLN A 503 -4.45 22.06 -2.44
C GLN A 503 -3.33 21.80 -1.41
N PRO A 504 -2.70 22.85 -0.83
CA PRO A 504 -1.69 22.66 0.21
C PRO A 504 -2.19 21.81 1.39
N LEU A 505 -1.36 20.89 1.87
CA LEU A 505 -1.72 19.90 2.89
C LEU A 505 -2.11 20.57 4.22
N ASN A 506 -3.41 20.57 4.53
CA ASN A 506 -3.91 21.06 5.80
C ASN A 506 -3.59 20.05 6.91
N GLN A 507 -2.59 20.37 7.73
CA GLN A 507 -2.11 19.46 8.79
C GLN A 507 -3.18 19.02 9.80
N GLY A 508 -4.24 19.82 10.00
CA GLY A 508 -5.34 19.53 10.92
C GLY A 508 -6.54 18.83 10.30
N ARG A 509 -6.60 18.69 8.97
CA ARG A 509 -7.62 17.90 8.28
C ARG A 509 -7.28 16.40 8.38
N THR A 510 -8.30 15.57 8.56
CA THR A 510 -8.22 14.12 8.34
C THR A 510 -8.37 13.79 6.86
N TYR A 511 -7.54 12.88 6.37
CA TYR A 511 -7.54 12.33 5.03
C TYR A 511 -7.70 10.80 5.12
N VAL A 512 -8.45 10.22 4.19
CA VAL A 512 -8.46 8.77 3.95
C VAL A 512 -7.38 8.46 2.92
N VAL A 513 -6.47 7.55 3.26
CA VAL A 513 -5.43 7.06 2.36
C VAL A 513 -5.71 5.59 2.04
N ALA A 514 -5.69 5.21 0.77
CA ALA A 514 -5.74 3.81 0.33
C ALA A 514 -4.34 3.29 0.02
N VAL A 515 -3.95 2.17 0.63
CA VAL A 515 -2.59 1.60 0.50
C VAL A 515 -2.62 0.06 0.49
N PRO A 516 -1.65 -0.61 -0.15
CA PRO A 516 -1.27 -1.99 0.19
C PRO A 516 -1.04 -2.14 1.70
N MET A 517 -1.49 -3.26 2.29
CA MET A 517 -1.40 -3.49 3.74
C MET A 517 0.05 -3.40 4.27
N ILE A 518 1.03 -3.83 3.48
CA ILE A 518 2.47 -3.72 3.79
C ILE A 518 2.95 -2.26 3.99
N LEU A 519 2.29 -1.27 3.38
CA LEU A 519 2.60 0.16 3.57
C LEU A 519 1.83 0.79 4.76
N ALA A 520 0.94 0.04 5.42
CA ALA A 520 0.09 0.50 6.52
C ALA A 520 0.67 0.25 7.93
N ASP A 521 1.93 -0.20 8.03
CA ASP A 521 2.61 -0.52 9.29
C ASP A 521 2.53 0.62 10.34
N PRO A 522 1.91 0.40 11.52
CA PRO A 522 1.89 1.36 12.62
C PRO A 522 3.28 1.78 13.11
N ALA A 523 4.31 0.94 12.94
CA ALA A 523 5.67 1.21 13.40
C ALA A 523 6.43 2.21 12.50
N LEU A 524 6.04 2.38 11.23
CA LEU A 524 6.39 3.54 10.39
C LEU A 524 5.67 4.83 10.85
N ILE A 525 4.45 4.71 11.38
CA ILE A 525 3.53 5.82 11.70
C ILE A 525 3.52 6.12 13.23
N ARG A 526 4.68 5.93 13.88
CA ARG A 526 4.85 5.83 15.35
C ARG A 526 4.54 7.08 16.20
N GLU A 527 3.99 8.15 15.61
CA GLU A 527 3.42 9.31 16.33
C GLU A 527 1.92 9.14 16.65
N ALA A 528 1.27 8.10 16.12
CA ALA A 528 -0.18 7.99 16.12
C ALA A 528 -0.72 7.14 17.28
N ARG A 529 -1.21 7.79 18.33
CA ARG A 529 -2.15 7.16 19.30
C ARG A 529 -3.53 6.90 18.69
N ASP A 530 -3.87 7.61 17.63
CA ASP A 530 -5.19 7.62 16.98
C ASP A 530 -5.15 7.04 15.55
N PHE A 531 -4.17 6.19 15.22
CA PHE A 531 -4.14 5.51 13.91
C PHE A 531 -5.30 4.52 13.84
N ARG A 532 -6.25 4.78 12.95
CA ARG A 532 -7.37 3.88 12.70
C ARG A 532 -7.30 3.36 11.27
N ILE A 533 -6.87 2.10 11.14
CA ILE A 533 -7.21 1.29 9.98
C ILE A 533 -8.74 1.22 9.95
N LEU A 534 -9.35 1.67 8.86
CA LEU A 534 -10.77 1.54 8.61
C LEU A 534 -11.01 0.10 8.12
N ARG A 535 -10.91 -0.86 9.06
CA ARG A 535 -11.18 -2.29 8.83
C ARG A 535 -12.66 -2.50 8.51
N ASP A 536 -13.02 -2.22 7.27
CA ASP A 536 -14.29 -2.60 6.67
C ASP A 536 -14.13 -4.01 6.11
N TYR A 537 -14.41 -5.02 6.94
CA TYR A 537 -14.10 -6.42 6.66
C TYR A 537 -14.83 -6.99 5.42
N GLY A 538 -15.80 -6.27 4.86
CA GLY A 538 -16.61 -6.72 3.71
C GLY A 538 -15.90 -6.72 2.35
N THR A 539 -14.74 -6.06 2.19
CA THR A 539 -14.05 -5.98 0.88
C THR A 539 -12.52 -6.09 1.00
N ARG A 540 -12.02 -7.31 1.24
CA ARG A 540 -10.60 -7.66 1.07
C ARG A 540 -10.27 -7.80 -0.42
N ILE A 541 -9.94 -6.69 -1.07
CA ILE A 541 -9.63 -6.66 -2.51
C ILE A 541 -8.11 -6.52 -2.67
N GLY A 542 -7.49 -7.50 -3.34
CA GLY A 542 -6.10 -7.47 -3.76
C GLY A 542 -5.85 -6.45 -4.87
N LEU A 543 -4.63 -5.89 -4.92
CA LEU A 543 -4.24 -4.92 -5.94
C LEU A 543 -4.42 -5.46 -7.37
N ARG A 544 -4.12 -6.73 -7.62
CA ARG A 544 -4.31 -7.37 -8.93
C ARG A 544 -5.80 -7.56 -9.24
N GLU A 545 -6.61 -7.96 -8.27
CA GLU A 545 -8.06 -8.07 -8.43
C GLU A 545 -8.71 -6.74 -8.77
N LEU A 546 -8.29 -5.65 -8.12
CA LEU A 546 -8.79 -4.30 -8.40
C LEU A 546 -8.56 -3.92 -9.88
N VAL A 547 -7.35 -4.17 -10.39
CA VAL A 547 -7.00 -3.91 -11.79
C VAL A 547 -7.77 -4.85 -12.71
N MET A 548 -7.77 -6.17 -12.46
CA MET A 548 -8.49 -7.15 -13.28
C MET A 548 -9.99 -6.86 -13.37
N ALA A 549 -10.63 -6.50 -12.26
CA ALA A 549 -12.05 -6.16 -12.20
C ALA A 549 -12.35 -4.84 -12.93
N HIS A 550 -11.46 -3.83 -12.83
CA HIS A 550 -11.60 -2.61 -13.61
C HIS A 550 -11.47 -2.88 -15.11
N VAL A 551 -10.44 -3.62 -15.55
CA VAL A 551 -10.23 -3.92 -16.98
C VAL A 551 -11.38 -4.73 -17.55
N ARG A 552 -11.79 -5.83 -16.89
CA ARG A 552 -12.94 -6.64 -17.32
C ARG A 552 -14.26 -5.86 -17.34
N GLY A 553 -14.42 -4.89 -16.44
CA GLY A 553 -15.62 -4.05 -16.35
C GLY A 553 -15.66 -2.85 -17.31
N ASN A 554 -14.61 -2.59 -18.10
CA ASN A 554 -14.52 -1.41 -18.96
C ASN A 554 -13.91 -1.80 -20.32
N GLU A 555 -14.75 -1.95 -21.35
CA GLU A 555 -14.36 -2.48 -22.67
C GLU A 555 -13.19 -1.75 -23.35
N THR A 556 -12.99 -0.48 -23.01
CA THR A 556 -11.89 0.36 -23.50
C THR A 556 -11.44 1.29 -22.37
N LEU A 557 -10.17 1.17 -21.97
CA LEU A 557 -9.52 2.01 -20.95
C LEU A 557 -9.00 3.31 -21.56
N ASP A 558 -9.13 4.41 -20.84
CA ASP A 558 -8.51 5.69 -21.19
C ASP A 558 -7.31 5.96 -20.26
N ARG A 559 -6.18 6.45 -20.80
CA ARG A 559 -5.01 6.80 -19.98
C ARG A 559 -5.29 7.92 -18.97
N TRP A 560 -6.35 8.69 -19.16
CA TRP A 560 -6.79 9.75 -18.25
C TRP A 560 -7.87 9.30 -17.25
N GLU A 561 -8.24 8.02 -17.23
CA GLU A 561 -8.95 7.44 -16.09
C GLU A 561 -8.00 7.38 -14.89
N GLY A 562 -8.48 7.81 -13.73
CA GLY A 562 -7.64 7.99 -12.54
C GLY A 562 -6.91 9.34 -12.48
N ILE A 563 -5.95 9.59 -13.40
CA ILE A 563 -4.85 10.60 -13.34
C ILE A 563 -5.21 12.06 -12.94
N ARG A 564 -6.50 12.42 -12.89
CA ARG A 564 -7.03 13.80 -12.91
C ARG A 564 -6.71 14.71 -11.71
N ARG A 565 -5.91 14.31 -10.71
CA ARG A 565 -5.54 15.19 -9.57
C ARG A 565 -4.07 15.12 -9.12
N GLY A 566 -3.13 14.76 -10.00
CA GLY A 566 -1.70 14.98 -9.77
C GLY A 566 -1.28 16.47 -9.84
N PRO A 567 -0.04 16.84 -9.46
CA PRO A 567 0.43 18.24 -9.30
C PRO A 567 0.67 19.02 -10.60
N ARG A 568 0.14 18.57 -11.73
CA ARG A 568 0.17 19.32 -13.00
C ARG A 568 -0.74 20.54 -12.90
N SER A 569 -0.54 21.53 -13.79
CA SER A 569 -1.35 22.77 -13.80
C SER A 569 -2.78 22.55 -14.31
N VAL A 570 -3.61 21.82 -13.55
CA VAL A 570 -4.97 21.46 -13.98
C VAL A 570 -5.79 22.72 -14.27
N MET A 571 -6.33 22.77 -15.48
CA MET A 571 -7.33 23.75 -15.88
C MET A 571 -8.71 23.08 -15.84
N GLU A 572 -9.66 23.67 -15.12
CA GLU A 572 -11.07 23.25 -15.11
C GLU A 572 -11.96 24.32 -15.73
N GLY A 573 -13.05 23.91 -16.38
CA GLY A 573 -14.03 24.79 -17.04
C GLY A 573 -15.48 24.39 -16.77
N SER A 574 -16.37 25.38 -16.67
CA SER A 574 -17.83 25.18 -16.66
C SER A 574 -18.55 26.29 -17.43
N THR A 575 -19.68 25.96 -18.06
CA THR A 575 -20.53 26.91 -18.78
C THR A 575 -21.99 26.71 -18.39
N ARG A 576 -22.73 27.79 -18.12
CA ARG A 576 -24.13 27.72 -17.66
C ARG A 576 -25.01 28.66 -18.44
N LEU A 577 -26.22 28.20 -18.75
CA LEU A 577 -27.26 28.97 -19.43
C LEU A 577 -28.44 29.16 -18.45
N ASN A 578 -28.56 30.37 -17.91
CA ASN A 578 -29.61 30.74 -16.96
C ASN A 578 -30.67 31.58 -17.67
N GLY A 579 -31.95 31.31 -17.42
CA GLY A 579 -33.01 32.30 -17.57
C GLY A 579 -33.21 33.01 -16.24
N SER A 580 -33.25 34.35 -16.22
CA SER A 580 -33.54 35.09 -14.99
C SER A 580 -34.77 35.97 -15.06
N LEU A 581 -35.39 36.10 -13.89
CA LEU A 581 -36.55 36.92 -13.57
C LEU A 581 -36.09 37.93 -12.51
N SER A 582 -35.86 39.18 -12.92
CA SER A 582 -35.43 40.24 -12.00
C SER A 582 -36.54 41.27 -11.77
N GLN A 583 -36.63 41.73 -10.51
CA GLN A 583 -37.46 42.83 -10.04
C GLN A 583 -36.58 43.82 -9.29
N THR A 584 -36.62 45.09 -9.70
CA THR A 584 -35.92 46.21 -9.02
C THR A 584 -36.97 47.11 -8.36
N THR A 585 -36.71 47.56 -7.14
CA THR A 585 -37.54 48.50 -6.38
C THR A 585 -36.66 49.62 -5.83
N LEU A 586 -37.01 50.86 -6.16
CA LEU A 586 -36.21 52.04 -5.87
C LEU A 586 -37.02 53.00 -4.99
N GLU A 587 -36.42 53.58 -3.96
CA GLU A 587 -37.10 54.59 -3.12
C GLU A 587 -37.20 55.96 -3.82
N GLY A 588 -37.59 56.01 -5.10
CA GLY A 588 -37.67 57.26 -5.86
C GLY A 588 -37.70 57.06 -7.37
N PRO A 589 -37.69 58.16 -8.14
CA PRO A 589 -37.64 58.08 -9.59
C PRO A 589 -36.32 57.45 -10.05
N ALA A 590 -36.40 56.60 -11.08
CA ALA A 590 -35.30 55.76 -11.54
C ALA A 590 -34.14 56.53 -12.20
N ASP A 591 -34.39 57.77 -12.65
CA ASP A 591 -33.41 58.69 -13.22
C ASP A 591 -32.21 58.92 -12.28
N LYS A 592 -32.46 58.98 -10.97
CA LYS A 592 -31.41 59.16 -9.94
C LYS A 592 -30.43 58.00 -9.87
N TYR A 593 -30.86 56.79 -10.20
CA TYR A 593 -30.04 55.56 -10.16
C TYR A 593 -29.48 55.16 -11.53
N SER A 594 -29.73 55.96 -12.59
CA SER A 594 -29.21 55.75 -13.95
C SER A 594 -27.69 55.62 -14.05
N ARG A 595 -26.94 56.11 -13.06
CA ARG A 595 -25.46 56.08 -13.01
C ARG A 595 -24.88 54.78 -12.45
N ASP A 596 -25.69 53.97 -11.76
CA ASP A 596 -25.23 52.73 -11.13
C ASP A 596 -25.67 51.51 -11.98
N PRO A 597 -24.73 50.77 -12.63
CA PRO A 597 -25.07 49.72 -13.61
C PRO A 597 -25.94 48.58 -13.04
N PHE A 598 -25.87 48.36 -11.73
CA PHE A 598 -26.66 47.33 -11.06
C PHE A 598 -28.12 47.76 -10.82
N LEU A 599 -28.39 49.06 -10.75
CA LEU A 599 -29.66 49.67 -10.34
C LEU A 599 -30.44 50.31 -11.49
N SER A 600 -29.80 50.56 -12.64
CA SER A 600 -30.44 51.13 -13.82
C SER A 600 -31.64 50.28 -14.28
N GLY A 601 -32.86 50.81 -14.12
CA GLY A 601 -34.11 50.22 -14.59
C GLY A 601 -35.32 50.65 -13.77
N GLU A 602 -36.48 50.78 -14.43
CA GLU A 602 -37.78 51.00 -13.78
C GLU A 602 -38.25 49.75 -13.01
N GLU A 603 -39.25 49.93 -12.12
CA GLU A 603 -39.96 48.83 -11.48
C GLU A 603 -40.61 47.94 -12.55
N SER A 604 -39.98 46.80 -12.84
CA SER A 604 -40.33 45.96 -13.96
C SER A 604 -39.98 44.51 -13.68
N LEU A 605 -40.86 43.61 -14.12
CA LEU A 605 -40.58 42.19 -14.19
C LEU A 605 -39.87 41.93 -15.52
N THR A 606 -38.64 41.42 -15.46
CA THR A 606 -37.77 41.31 -16.64
C THR A 606 -37.25 39.90 -16.84
N TRP A 607 -37.39 39.39 -18.07
CA TRP A 607 -36.73 38.16 -18.53
C TRP A 607 -35.39 38.49 -19.20
N LEU A 608 -34.34 37.76 -18.80
CA LEU A 608 -32.97 37.85 -19.32
C LEU A 608 -32.43 36.44 -19.60
N VAL A 609 -31.64 36.29 -20.67
CA VAL A 609 -30.80 35.09 -20.88
C VAL A 609 -29.38 35.42 -20.44
N ARG A 610 -28.77 34.59 -19.58
CA ARG A 610 -27.36 34.74 -19.17
C ARG A 610 -26.52 33.52 -19.52
N VAL A 611 -25.34 33.78 -20.06
CA VAL A 611 -24.27 32.80 -20.22
C VAL A 611 -23.19 33.11 -19.17
N ALA A 612 -22.89 32.13 -18.31
CA ALA A 612 -21.80 32.23 -17.35
C ALA A 612 -20.72 31.19 -17.69
N HIS A 613 -19.50 31.65 -17.98
CA HIS A 613 -18.33 30.78 -18.14
C HIS A 613 -17.36 31.01 -16.99
N GLN A 614 -16.92 29.93 -16.35
CA GLN A 614 -15.88 29.96 -15.32
C GLN A 614 -14.76 29.03 -15.72
N SER A 615 -13.53 29.54 -15.72
CA SER A 615 -12.31 28.75 -15.85
C SER A 615 -11.39 28.98 -14.66
N THR A 616 -10.89 27.90 -14.07
CA THR A 616 -9.93 27.95 -12.96
C THR A 616 -8.68 27.17 -13.37
N ARG A 617 -7.52 27.82 -13.28
CA ARG A 617 -6.22 27.15 -13.41
C ARG A 617 -5.59 27.02 -12.03
N TYR A 618 -5.41 25.78 -11.60
CA TYR A 618 -4.65 25.42 -10.41
C TYR A 618 -3.15 25.34 -10.76
N THR A 619 -2.29 25.77 -9.84
CA THR A 619 -0.83 25.71 -9.98
C THR A 619 -0.18 25.47 -8.61
N PRO A 620 1.06 24.95 -8.55
CA PRO A 620 1.79 24.79 -7.27
C PRO A 620 1.97 26.10 -6.47
N VAL A 621 1.86 27.26 -7.12
CA VAL A 621 2.07 28.59 -6.51
C VAL A 621 0.78 29.39 -6.31
N GLY A 622 -0.39 28.77 -6.50
CA GLY A 622 -1.70 29.40 -6.27
C GLY A 622 -2.76 29.02 -7.30
N SER A 623 -3.90 29.69 -7.25
CA SER A 623 -4.97 29.52 -8.24
C SER A 623 -5.34 30.83 -8.93
N ILE A 624 -5.57 30.76 -10.24
CA ILE A 624 -6.14 31.84 -11.05
C ILE A 624 -7.55 31.40 -11.44
N SER A 625 -8.56 32.15 -10.99
CA SER A 625 -9.96 31.97 -11.41
C SER A 625 -10.39 33.14 -12.26
N ALA A 626 -10.94 32.85 -13.44
CA ALA A 626 -11.61 33.81 -14.30
C ALA A 626 -13.10 33.42 -14.42
N LEU A 627 -13.97 34.37 -14.12
CA LEU A 627 -15.42 34.24 -14.25
C LEU A 627 -15.91 35.35 -15.19
N LEU A 628 -16.55 34.95 -16.30
CA LEU A 628 -17.22 35.86 -17.23
C LEU A 628 -18.72 35.56 -17.21
N ARG A 629 -19.55 36.60 -17.11
CA ARG A 629 -21.00 36.52 -17.24
C ARG A 629 -21.45 37.52 -18.29
N THR A 630 -22.12 37.04 -19.33
CA THR A 630 -22.83 37.89 -20.28
C THR A 630 -24.34 37.72 -20.12
N GLY A 631 -25.09 38.80 -20.27
CA GLY A 631 -26.55 38.80 -20.28
C GLY A 631 -27.08 39.50 -21.52
N TYR A 632 -28.14 38.95 -22.12
CA TYR A 632 -28.73 39.42 -23.37
C TYR A 632 -30.25 39.52 -23.28
N GLY A 633 -30.78 40.60 -23.86
CA GLY A 633 -32.22 40.81 -24.10
C GLY A 633 -33.05 41.16 -22.85
N ARG A 634 -34.05 42.03 -23.03
CA ARG A 634 -35.04 42.38 -21.99
C ARG A 634 -36.45 42.26 -22.56
N LEU A 635 -37.32 41.60 -21.83
CA LEU A 635 -38.77 41.62 -22.06
C LEU A 635 -39.45 42.16 -20.80
N ASN A 636 -40.16 43.29 -20.94
CA ASN A 636 -40.96 43.91 -19.88
C ASN A 636 -42.38 43.32 -19.85
N SER A 637 -43.05 43.42 -18.69
CA SER A 637 -44.40 42.89 -18.43
C SER A 637 -45.52 43.45 -19.32
N ASN A 638 -45.28 44.55 -20.04
CA ASN A 638 -46.20 45.19 -20.97
C ASN A 638 -46.00 44.76 -22.44
N GLY A 639 -45.10 43.82 -22.74
CA GLY A 639 -44.93 43.20 -24.06
C GLY A 639 -44.24 44.07 -25.13
N SER A 640 -44.01 45.36 -24.87
CA SER A 640 -43.21 46.20 -25.75
C SER A 640 -41.72 45.85 -25.63
N GLN A 641 -41.09 45.39 -26.71
CA GLN A 641 -39.63 45.35 -26.78
C GLN A 641 -39.06 46.77 -26.77
N ARG A 642 -38.23 47.07 -25.76
CA ARG A 642 -37.17 48.07 -25.86
C ARG A 642 -35.91 47.53 -25.20
N GLU A 643 -34.79 47.84 -25.86
CA GLU A 643 -33.40 47.60 -25.44
C GLU A 643 -32.97 46.15 -25.23
N ALA A 644 -32.02 45.70 -26.06
CA ALA A 644 -31.09 44.66 -25.65
C ALA A 644 -30.24 45.23 -24.49
N VAL A 645 -30.40 44.66 -23.29
CA VAL A 645 -29.58 44.99 -22.14
C VAL A 645 -28.36 44.09 -22.14
N ASP A 646 -27.33 44.50 -22.88
CA ASP A 646 -26.08 43.76 -22.98
C ASP A 646 -25.21 44.06 -21.75
N ARG A 647 -25.19 43.09 -20.82
CA ARG A 647 -24.44 43.18 -19.57
C ARG A 647 -23.20 42.29 -19.62
N ILE A 648 -22.07 42.80 -19.13
CA ILE A 648 -20.84 42.04 -18.95
C ILE A 648 -20.33 42.23 -17.52
N ASP A 649 -20.26 41.14 -16.76
CA ASP A 649 -19.52 41.06 -15.50
C ASP A 649 -18.29 40.17 -15.71
N GLY A 650 -17.12 40.60 -15.24
CA GLY A 650 -15.90 39.79 -15.15
C GLY A 650 -15.27 39.87 -13.77
N GLU A 651 -14.97 38.73 -13.14
CA GLU A 651 -14.09 38.64 -11.94
C GLU A 651 -12.84 37.83 -12.31
N LEU A 652 -11.67 38.45 -12.21
CA LEU A 652 -10.37 37.77 -12.22
C LEU A 652 -9.82 37.77 -10.79
N LEU A 653 -9.55 36.58 -10.25
CA LEU A 653 -9.06 36.40 -8.88
C LEU A 653 -7.80 35.53 -8.87
N TYR A 654 -6.73 36.06 -8.28
CA TYR A 654 -5.53 35.30 -7.93
C TYR A 654 -5.48 35.08 -6.42
N SER A 655 -5.26 33.84 -5.99
CA SER A 655 -5.12 33.46 -4.58
C SER A 655 -3.78 32.74 -4.35
N LEU A 656 -2.99 33.25 -3.40
CA LEU A 656 -1.70 32.69 -2.99
C LEU A 656 -1.86 31.53 -1.99
N PRO A 657 -0.90 30.59 -1.89
CA PRO A 657 -1.06 29.37 -1.09
C PRO A 657 -0.87 29.55 0.43
N SER A 658 -1.36 28.54 1.15
CA SER A 658 -0.75 27.98 2.37
C SER A 658 -0.46 28.92 3.55
N LEU A 659 -1.42 29.77 3.93
CA LEU A 659 -1.52 30.31 5.29
C LEU A 659 -2.98 30.23 5.79
N PRO A 660 -3.23 30.16 7.11
CA PRO A 660 -4.59 30.29 7.68
C PRO A 660 -5.29 31.61 7.31
N LEU A 661 -4.50 32.60 6.89
CA LEU A 661 -4.90 33.85 6.26
C LEU A 661 -4.18 33.96 4.91
N SER A 662 -4.77 33.37 3.87
CA SER A 662 -4.23 33.36 2.50
C SER A 662 -4.46 34.72 1.83
N GLN A 663 -3.48 35.23 1.08
CA GLN A 663 -3.60 36.52 0.39
C GLN A 663 -4.33 36.36 -0.95
N PHE A 664 -5.16 37.35 -1.30
CA PHE A 664 -5.79 37.43 -2.62
C PHE A 664 -5.65 38.82 -3.25
N VAL A 665 -5.60 38.84 -4.58
CA VAL A 665 -5.72 40.05 -5.42
C VAL A 665 -6.73 39.76 -6.52
N GLY A 666 -7.59 40.72 -6.84
CA GLY A 666 -8.56 40.58 -7.90
C GLY A 666 -8.94 41.88 -8.60
N LEU A 667 -9.58 41.71 -9.76
CA LEU A 667 -10.14 42.76 -10.58
C LEU A 667 -11.56 42.36 -10.97
N ASP A 668 -12.55 43.15 -10.56
CA ASP A 668 -13.92 43.06 -11.05
C ASP A 668 -14.13 44.15 -12.12
N VAL A 669 -14.75 43.80 -13.24
CA VAL A 669 -15.16 44.73 -14.32
C VAL A 669 -16.64 44.53 -14.57
N ASN A 670 -17.42 45.60 -14.48
CA ASN A 670 -18.89 45.55 -14.62
C ASN A 670 -19.38 46.66 -15.55
N THR A 671 -20.22 46.32 -16.53
CA THR A 671 -20.85 47.29 -17.43
C THR A 671 -22.19 46.80 -17.96
N VAL A 672 -23.09 47.74 -18.27
CA VAL A 672 -24.45 47.49 -18.77
C VAL A 672 -24.73 48.47 -19.90
N TRP A 673 -25.00 47.94 -21.08
CA TRP A 673 -25.34 48.70 -22.28
C TRP A 673 -26.84 48.61 -22.56
N THR A 674 -27.40 49.66 -23.16
CA THR A 674 -28.79 49.74 -23.63
C THR A 674 -28.83 50.40 -25.00
N GLY A 675 -29.62 49.84 -25.92
CA GLY A 675 -29.67 50.32 -27.31
C GLY A 675 -30.27 51.73 -27.46
N ASP A 676 -29.68 52.50 -28.37
CA ASP A 676 -30.23 53.72 -29.00
C ASP A 676 -30.80 54.83 -28.09
N GLU A 677 -29.93 55.56 -27.36
CA GLU A 677 -30.07 57.04 -27.23
C GLU A 677 -28.80 57.76 -26.72
N GLY A 678 -27.60 57.35 -27.18
CA GLY A 678 -26.35 58.10 -26.96
C GLY A 678 -25.87 58.24 -25.50
N GLN A 679 -26.46 57.48 -24.58
CA GLN A 679 -26.14 57.56 -23.14
C GLN A 679 -24.77 56.96 -22.82
N LYS A 680 -24.08 57.52 -21.83
CA LYS A 680 -22.78 57.01 -21.37
C LYS A 680 -22.99 55.85 -20.40
N HIS A 681 -22.92 54.63 -20.91
CA HIS A 681 -23.01 53.41 -20.11
C HIS A 681 -21.89 53.37 -19.04
N PRO A 682 -22.22 53.16 -17.75
CA PRO A 682 -21.21 53.06 -16.70
C PRO A 682 -20.30 51.84 -16.92
N VAL A 683 -19.00 52.06 -16.75
CA VAL A 683 -17.97 51.02 -16.75
C VAL A 683 -17.21 51.15 -15.45
N VAL A 684 -17.46 50.19 -14.55
CA VAL A 684 -16.93 50.19 -13.18
C VAL A 684 -15.82 49.16 -13.08
N PHE A 685 -14.61 49.64 -12.78
CA PHE A 685 -13.45 48.81 -12.46
C PHE A 685 -13.26 48.80 -10.94
N ARG A 686 -13.26 47.62 -10.31
CA ARG A 686 -12.95 47.46 -8.88
C ARG A 686 -11.69 46.61 -8.71
N PHE A 687 -10.61 47.25 -8.28
CA PHE A 687 -9.39 46.56 -7.86
C PHE A 687 -9.52 46.20 -6.38
N LYS A 688 -9.26 44.94 -6.02
CA LYS A 688 -9.41 44.46 -4.63
C LYS A 688 -8.21 43.63 -4.18
N GLY A 689 -7.81 43.79 -2.92
CA GLY A 689 -6.71 43.03 -2.32
C GLY A 689 -6.94 42.84 -0.83
N GLY A 690 -6.61 41.65 -0.31
CA GLY A 690 -6.94 41.31 1.08
C GLY A 690 -6.54 39.91 1.51
N LEU A 691 -7.16 39.48 2.62
CA LEU A 691 -6.95 38.18 3.25
C LEU A 691 -8.22 37.33 3.16
N ARG A 692 -8.03 36.04 2.92
CA ARG A 692 -9.05 34.99 2.98
C ARG A 692 -8.70 34.02 4.10
N THR A 693 -9.68 33.61 4.89
CA THR A 693 -9.56 32.50 5.83
C THR A 693 -10.65 31.46 5.58
N GLU A 694 -10.43 30.24 6.04
CA GLU A 694 -11.35 29.10 5.88
C GLU A 694 -11.75 28.57 7.27
N LEU A 695 -13.05 28.54 7.52
CA LEU A 695 -13.66 28.24 8.82
C LEU A 695 -14.28 26.84 8.74
N GLY A 696 -13.42 25.83 8.82
CA GLY A 696 -13.79 24.44 8.55
C GLY A 696 -13.96 24.14 7.06
N SER A 697 -14.59 23.01 6.72
CA SER A 697 -14.74 22.54 5.34
C SER A 697 -15.88 23.19 4.55
N GLN A 698 -16.70 24.02 5.18
CA GLN A 698 -17.95 24.54 4.59
C GLN A 698 -18.03 26.07 4.54
N ALA A 699 -17.10 26.81 5.14
CA ALA A 699 -17.16 28.28 5.16
C ALA A 699 -15.81 28.93 4.84
N ASN A 700 -15.82 30.03 4.09
CA ASN A 700 -14.68 30.93 3.92
C ASN A 700 -15.10 32.38 4.19
N VAL A 701 -14.14 33.24 4.52
CA VAL A 701 -14.37 34.68 4.66
C VAL A 701 -13.24 35.42 3.97
N ARG A 702 -13.58 36.29 3.01
CA ARG A 702 -12.67 37.30 2.46
C ARG A 702 -12.86 38.64 3.19
N VAL A 703 -11.76 39.30 3.54
CA VAL A 703 -11.73 40.68 4.03
C VAL A 703 -10.64 41.43 3.26
N GLY A 704 -10.97 42.56 2.63
CA GLY A 704 -10.01 43.29 1.81
C GLY A 704 -10.33 44.76 1.64
N LEU A 705 -9.35 45.49 1.09
CA LEU A 705 -9.52 46.84 0.59
C LEU A 705 -9.92 46.77 -0.88
N ALA A 706 -10.84 47.63 -1.29
CA ALA A 706 -11.25 47.79 -2.67
C ALA A 706 -11.20 49.26 -3.10
N LEU A 707 -10.61 49.50 -4.29
CA LEU A 707 -10.64 50.76 -5.01
C LEU A 707 -11.57 50.59 -6.21
N GLU A 708 -12.66 51.35 -6.21
CA GLU A 708 -13.63 51.40 -7.31
C GLU A 708 -13.46 52.68 -8.14
N ARG A 709 -13.44 52.51 -9.45
CA ARG A 709 -13.31 53.56 -10.47
C ARG A 709 -14.47 53.47 -11.45
N ASP A 710 -15.39 54.42 -11.37
CA ASP A 710 -16.36 54.65 -12.44
C ASP A 710 -15.73 55.52 -13.54
N ARG A 711 -15.82 55.06 -14.79
CA ARG A 711 -15.36 55.79 -15.98
C ARG A 711 -16.27 56.93 -16.39
N VAL A 712 -17.56 56.91 -16.05
CA VAL A 712 -18.55 57.90 -16.54
C VAL A 712 -18.61 59.14 -15.67
N THR A 713 -18.71 59.00 -14.34
CA THR A 713 -18.58 60.12 -13.39
C THR A 713 -17.13 60.53 -13.13
N ALA A 714 -16.16 59.70 -13.53
CA ALA A 714 -14.74 59.88 -13.23
C ALA A 714 -14.41 59.94 -11.72
N MET A 715 -15.27 59.36 -10.88
CA MET A 715 -15.12 59.28 -9.42
C MET A 715 -14.25 58.08 -8.99
N ASN A 716 -13.69 58.18 -7.77
CA ASN A 716 -13.04 57.08 -7.05
C ASN A 716 -13.79 56.85 -5.73
N VAL A 717 -14.01 55.59 -5.37
CA VAL A 717 -14.48 55.20 -4.03
C VAL A 717 -13.47 54.19 -3.46
N VAL A 718 -12.99 54.43 -2.24
CA VAL A 718 -12.08 53.52 -1.53
C VAL A 718 -12.81 52.96 -0.31
N GLY A 719 -12.84 51.65 -0.15
CA GLY A 719 -13.62 51.03 0.91
C GLY A 719 -13.12 49.67 1.36
N VAL A 720 -13.79 49.15 2.38
CA VAL A 720 -13.57 47.80 2.93
C VAL A 720 -14.65 46.86 2.37
N GLU A 721 -14.24 45.71 1.86
CA GLU A 721 -15.13 44.62 1.44
C GLU A 721 -14.98 43.43 2.41
N VAL A 722 -16.10 42.93 2.94
CA VAL A 722 -16.19 41.72 3.76
C VAL A 722 -17.16 40.76 3.08
N ALA A 723 -16.68 39.58 2.71
CA ALA A 723 -17.47 38.60 1.96
C ALA A 723 -17.33 37.18 2.55
N PRO A 724 -18.23 36.78 3.46
CA PRO A 724 -18.37 35.39 3.89
C PRO A 724 -19.11 34.55 2.83
N GLU A 725 -18.62 33.35 2.59
CA GLU A 725 -19.23 32.33 1.75
C GLU A 725 -19.37 31.03 2.52
N PHE A 726 -20.54 30.41 2.43
CA PHE A 726 -20.83 29.06 2.90
C PHE A 726 -21.11 28.15 1.70
N ARG A 727 -20.68 26.88 1.77
CA ARG A 727 -20.89 25.86 0.74
C ARG A 727 -21.03 24.48 1.37
N THR A 728 -22.06 23.74 1.00
CA THR A 728 -22.31 22.37 1.49
C THR A 728 -22.91 21.47 0.42
N SER A 729 -22.73 20.16 0.59
CA SER A 729 -23.36 19.13 -0.24
C SER A 729 -24.65 18.67 0.43
N LEU A 730 -25.75 18.64 -0.33
CA LEU A 730 -27.06 18.20 0.18
C LEU A 730 -27.27 16.69 -0.02
N LEU A 731 -26.88 16.20 -1.19
CA LEU A 731 -26.91 14.80 -1.64
C LEU A 731 -25.75 14.61 -2.64
N PRO A 732 -25.37 13.37 -3.02
CA PRO A 732 -24.30 13.13 -3.99
C PRO A 732 -24.51 13.90 -5.31
N GLY A 733 -23.65 14.88 -5.58
CA GLY A 733 -23.73 15.75 -6.76
C GLY A 733 -24.60 17.02 -6.62
N ASN A 734 -25.35 17.18 -5.52
CA ASN A 734 -26.22 18.34 -5.28
C ASN A 734 -25.58 19.28 -4.25
N THR A 735 -25.48 20.58 -4.57
CA THR A 735 -24.76 21.56 -3.74
C THR A 735 -25.59 22.79 -3.45
N LEU A 736 -25.47 23.31 -2.23
CA LEU A 736 -25.91 24.63 -1.81
C LEU A 736 -24.69 25.50 -1.53
N SER A 737 -24.67 26.72 -2.05
CA SER A 737 -23.74 27.77 -1.63
C SER A 737 -24.46 29.09 -1.39
N SER A 738 -24.01 29.83 -0.39
CA SER A 738 -24.55 31.13 0.01
C SER A 738 -23.39 32.10 0.27
N GLN A 739 -23.33 33.24 -0.42
CA GLN A 739 -22.28 34.24 -0.25
C GLN A 739 -22.90 35.60 0.04
N ALA A 740 -22.53 36.21 1.16
CA ALA A 740 -22.75 37.64 1.36
C ALA A 740 -21.50 38.41 0.93
N ARG A 741 -21.68 39.64 0.45
CA ARG A 741 -20.63 40.62 0.16
C ARG A 741 -21.11 41.96 0.67
N VAL A 742 -20.45 42.51 1.70
CA VAL A 742 -20.72 43.83 2.24
C VAL A 742 -19.56 44.75 1.89
N PHE A 743 -19.85 45.91 1.32
CA PHE A 743 -18.87 46.93 0.97
C PHE A 743 -19.25 48.27 1.59
N TRP A 744 -18.27 48.91 2.22
CA TRP A 744 -18.36 50.25 2.79
C TRP A 744 -17.32 51.16 2.15
N GLY A 745 -17.76 51.99 1.22
CA GLY A 745 -17.01 53.06 0.57
C GLY A 745 -16.88 54.29 1.47
N THR A 746 -15.69 54.88 1.48
CA THR A 746 -15.29 56.01 2.34
C THR A 746 -14.71 57.16 1.51
N GLY A 747 -14.85 58.38 2.00
CA GLY A 747 -14.40 59.60 1.32
C GLY A 747 -15.51 60.65 1.20
N ARG A 748 -15.51 61.39 0.07
CA ARG A 748 -16.53 62.42 -0.22
C ARG A 748 -17.90 61.85 -0.58
N ARG A 749 -17.90 60.68 -1.25
CA ARG A 749 -19.08 59.87 -1.56
C ARG A 749 -19.04 58.65 -0.64
N GLN A 750 -20.03 58.50 0.24
CA GLN A 750 -20.18 57.34 1.12
C GLN A 750 -21.17 56.37 0.48
N THR A 751 -20.72 55.15 0.22
CA THR A 751 -21.51 54.14 -0.47
C THR A 751 -21.53 52.87 0.37
N MET A 752 -22.71 52.40 0.76
CA MET A 752 -22.88 51.11 1.43
C MET A 752 -23.64 50.17 0.50
N SER A 753 -23.12 48.95 0.31
CA SER A 753 -23.87 47.91 -0.40
C SER A 753 -23.75 46.56 0.28
N VAL A 754 -24.86 45.80 0.27
CA VAL A 754 -24.94 44.41 0.71
C VAL A 754 -25.47 43.59 -0.47
N GLN A 755 -24.70 42.59 -0.88
CA GLN A 755 -25.11 41.62 -1.91
C GLN A 755 -25.20 40.25 -1.23
N HIS A 756 -26.32 39.55 -1.35
CA HIS A 756 -26.48 38.17 -0.87
C HIS A 756 -26.86 37.27 -2.03
N PHE A 757 -25.98 36.34 -2.37
CA PHE A 757 -26.14 35.37 -3.44
C PHE A 757 -26.42 34.00 -2.84
N ASN A 758 -27.43 33.29 -3.33
CA ASN A 758 -27.73 31.92 -2.92
C ASN A 758 -27.85 31.06 -4.18
N HIS A 759 -27.09 29.99 -4.27
CA HIS A 759 -27.02 29.12 -5.43
C HIS A 759 -27.29 27.67 -5.00
N LEU A 760 -28.36 27.10 -5.55
CA LEU A 760 -28.74 25.70 -5.42
C LEU A 760 -28.49 24.99 -6.75
N ARG A 761 -27.79 23.86 -6.72
CA ARG A 761 -27.51 23.03 -7.90
C ARG A 761 -28.02 21.61 -7.67
N PHE A 762 -28.79 21.11 -8.64
CA PHE A 762 -29.34 19.76 -8.68
C PHE A 762 -28.79 19.04 -9.92
N ARG A 763 -28.03 17.96 -9.73
CA ARG A 763 -27.47 17.17 -10.82
C ARG A 763 -28.60 16.41 -11.54
N LEU A 764 -28.58 16.43 -12.87
CA LEU A 764 -29.58 15.75 -13.70
C LEU A 764 -28.98 14.50 -14.37
N LEU A 765 -27.89 14.67 -15.12
CA LEU A 765 -27.18 13.59 -15.81
C LEU A 765 -25.73 14.02 -16.05
N ASP A 766 -24.76 13.25 -15.56
CA ASP A 766 -23.31 13.53 -15.67
C ASP A 766 -22.91 14.99 -15.39
N ASP A 767 -22.60 15.79 -16.42
CA ASP A 767 -22.19 17.20 -16.25
C ASP A 767 -23.36 18.20 -16.38
N LEU A 768 -24.55 17.73 -16.76
CA LEU A 768 -25.79 18.50 -16.81
C LEU A 768 -26.44 18.64 -15.41
N ALA A 769 -26.80 19.88 -15.05
CA ALA A 769 -27.47 20.18 -13.78
C ALA A 769 -28.50 21.32 -13.94
N ALA A 770 -29.58 21.26 -13.17
CA ALA A 770 -30.47 22.39 -12.96
C ALA A 770 -29.90 23.31 -11.86
N THR A 771 -30.06 24.62 -12.03
CA THR A 771 -29.61 25.64 -11.08
C THR A 771 -30.74 26.59 -10.69
N LEU A 772 -30.74 26.99 -9.42
CA LEU A 772 -31.62 28.02 -8.86
C LEU A 772 -30.74 29.06 -8.14
N ASP A 773 -30.67 30.27 -8.69
CA ASP A 773 -29.87 31.38 -8.19
C ASP A 773 -30.82 32.45 -7.60
N ALA A 774 -30.71 32.78 -6.32
CA ALA A 774 -31.52 33.78 -5.62
C ALA A 774 -30.64 34.86 -5.01
N ASN A 775 -30.73 36.07 -5.58
CA ASN A 775 -29.84 37.19 -5.31
C ASN A 775 -30.62 38.39 -4.74
N ILE A 776 -30.10 38.96 -3.66
CA ILE A 776 -30.60 40.19 -3.01
C ILE A 776 -29.50 41.23 -3.06
N PHE A 777 -29.80 42.43 -3.54
CA PHE A 777 -28.89 43.57 -3.55
C PHE A 777 -29.53 44.77 -2.85
N LEU A 778 -28.85 45.29 -1.84
CA LEU A 778 -29.18 46.51 -1.11
C LEU A 778 -28.07 47.52 -1.35
N HIS A 779 -28.42 48.77 -1.66
CA HIS A 779 -27.45 49.83 -1.90
C HIS A 779 -27.96 51.18 -1.38
N ARG A 780 -27.08 51.97 -0.76
CA ARG A 780 -27.32 53.37 -0.39
C ARG A 780 -26.09 54.20 -0.71
N ASP A 781 -26.31 55.42 -1.19
CA ASP A 781 -25.26 56.36 -1.55
C ASP A 781 -25.53 57.76 -0.99
N SER A 782 -24.50 58.45 -0.48
CA SER A 782 -24.61 59.81 0.07
C SER A 782 -25.02 60.85 -0.94
N ASP A 783 -24.64 60.67 -2.21
CA ASP A 783 -24.86 61.69 -3.25
C ASP A 783 -26.30 61.63 -3.79
N ILE A 784 -27.05 60.58 -3.40
CA ILE A 784 -28.45 60.32 -3.76
C ILE A 784 -29.37 60.41 -2.52
N ASP A 785 -28.83 60.12 -1.33
CA ASP A 785 -29.46 60.04 0.00
C ASP A 785 -30.74 59.17 0.08
N ARG A 786 -30.76 58.05 -0.65
CA ARG A 786 -31.88 57.09 -0.68
C ARG A 786 -31.40 55.65 -0.86
N ALA A 787 -32.20 54.67 -0.44
CA ALA A 787 -31.89 53.26 -0.62
C ALA A 787 -32.50 52.69 -1.92
N ALA A 788 -31.84 51.67 -2.45
CA ALA A 788 -32.29 50.87 -3.58
C ALA A 788 -32.22 49.38 -3.23
N VAL A 789 -33.23 48.63 -3.66
CA VAL A 789 -33.36 47.20 -3.39
C VAL A 789 -33.63 46.44 -4.69
N LYS A 790 -32.87 45.38 -4.96
CA LYS A 790 -33.04 44.57 -6.15
C LYS A 790 -33.06 43.10 -5.81
N PHE A 791 -34.09 42.42 -6.30
CA PHE A 791 -34.25 40.98 -6.20
C PHE A 791 -34.06 40.37 -7.59
N GLU A 792 -33.30 39.28 -7.67
CA GLU A 792 -33.14 38.51 -8.90
C GLU A 792 -33.19 37.02 -8.59
N LEU A 793 -34.16 36.34 -9.20
CA LEU A 793 -34.29 34.89 -9.16
C LEU A 793 -33.95 34.34 -10.56
N GLN A 794 -33.11 33.32 -10.64
CA GLN A 794 -32.75 32.68 -11.90
C GLN A 794 -32.96 31.18 -11.82
N VAL A 795 -33.45 30.59 -12.91
CA VAL A 795 -33.58 29.16 -13.10
C VAL A 795 -32.80 28.80 -14.36
N GLY A 796 -31.87 27.85 -14.26
CA GLY A 796 -30.92 27.57 -15.33
C GLY A 796 -30.62 26.10 -15.54
N LEU A 797 -29.94 25.85 -16.66
CA LEU A 797 -29.33 24.57 -16.99
C LEU A 797 -27.83 24.81 -17.19
N GLY A 798 -27.02 24.23 -16.31
CA GLY A 798 -25.57 24.23 -16.38
C GLY A 798 -25.03 22.96 -17.02
N TYR A 799 -23.98 23.09 -17.83
CA TYR A 799 -23.20 21.95 -18.32
C TYR A 799 -21.71 22.19 -18.04
N ASP A 800 -21.12 21.37 -17.18
CA ASP A 800 -19.69 21.48 -16.86
C ASP A 800 -18.84 20.92 -18.00
N TRP A 801 -18.36 21.80 -18.89
CA TRP A 801 -17.53 21.42 -20.04
C TRP A 801 -16.08 21.16 -19.62
N ARG A 802 -15.85 20.00 -18.99
CA ARG A 802 -14.56 19.59 -18.43
C ARG A 802 -13.55 19.18 -19.50
N TYR A 803 -12.80 20.14 -20.02
CA TYR A 803 -11.52 19.86 -20.67
C TYR A 803 -10.42 19.78 -19.61
N TYR A 804 -9.46 18.87 -19.80
CA TYR A 804 -8.24 18.78 -18.99
C TYR A 804 -7.04 19.01 -19.91
N ARG A 805 -6.07 19.80 -19.43
CA ARG A 805 -4.76 20.07 -20.05
C ARG A 805 -3.72 20.24 -18.94
#